data_AF-A0A220MKD7-F1
#
_entry.id   AF-A0A220MKD7-F1
#
_cell.length_a   1.000
_cell.length_b   1.000
_cell.length_c   1.000
_cell.angle_alpha   90.00
_cell.angle_beta   90.00
_cell.angle_gamma   90.00
#
_symmetry.space_group_name_H-M   'P 1'
#
loop_
_entity.id
_entity.type
_entity.pdbx_description
1 polymer ?
#
loop_
_entity_poly.entity_id
_entity_poly.type
_entity_poly.pdbx_seq_one_letter_code
_entity_poly.pdbx_strand_id
1 'polypeptide(L)'
;MSHRVYVYNVSEPSQAQDNDTMMVEWGYEVPLLLQPLFIEGGSIAGNNYNNHTEPDNAGLYYDAQTGIENVKRFYDFLERQEGLIRNKEAFLEARNQLFSYLEKRKLPYFHIDAWDVFNMDDIPHEEQAETLRANIAHNNEIMTKAMDNDEISLLNYSELMDVNPGFRSFAELLNYEDYQYGWGHIWQPYEEQPDVEIFEEAGLFGLKDAEGNVLLAPQLDAFYDFASEDLAVVARDGKYGYVHKSGRIVIPLEWEDAYDFEYGSAGAIVKRNGRYGLINLEGKTIVPTYYEELEPLDYQGFYTAKKDGKWGVLDEAGSVTIDFEHEEAFKCGDGFYHTAVKGRKNRKIFNEYWKYVGEFPLAAVEHIGEGLTLVKPHKDASHSTLYKKDGTVGASGFDKLNRQTQSPNLLVLRKGKKYAAYGKQQESLLLPYEYDELIDLQVYTEAGQGNQVLAKKDGKLGVFHGDADQPAWLFSLDDYENIFWLHQDAYALKKNGLWSVALSPENRWSDFEFDLVVKKALVEGFAYAFKGHDVYLVSEYGLSRAEKTLVLEDVEDRYYSYYFDAEVRKRLLAYAKGEQSDVDSVDQYTPVETLYNLGMEAYEAGDYEKAILYDTLAAEKGYPPSMNNLAHMYYSLEGFEDANKAFYWYELGAAAGNHHAMNGLGCCYRHGIGTEPDADQAMYWMGKAAEHGHALAHNNLGAIYYDGELVPQDLDKALWHYEQGELLGSPVFEWLGYLHDSKGDYEKALHYYHQDYEAGGDISAYNLGIFYYNGYGTAKNIDAAITYFHAALERDYPHAHIELARIYRNEAQYADELLVKKHIEEAEKAGLDIPEELAQS
;
A
#
# COMPACT_ATOMS: atom_id res chain seq x y z
N MET A 1 1.86 -3.70 -15.65
CA MET A 1 2.97 -4.64 -15.91
C MET A 1 4.23 -4.00 -15.34
N SER A 2 5.06 -4.72 -14.59
CA SER A 2 6.34 -4.20 -14.09
C SER A 2 7.32 -4.11 -15.25
N HIS A 3 7.83 -2.91 -15.56
CA HIS A 3 8.88 -2.72 -16.56
C HIS A 3 10.22 -3.11 -15.95
N ARG A 4 10.99 -3.95 -16.63
CA ARG A 4 12.21 -4.58 -16.10
C ARG A 4 13.37 -4.53 -17.08
N VAL A 5 14.59 -4.46 -16.54
CA VAL A 5 15.86 -4.70 -17.20
C VAL A 5 16.37 -6.09 -16.78
N TYR A 6 16.82 -6.87 -17.76
CA TYR A 6 17.39 -8.19 -17.57
C TYR A 6 18.86 -8.19 -17.98
N VAL A 7 19.67 -9.00 -17.30
CA VAL A 7 21.07 -9.24 -17.69
C VAL A 7 21.30 -10.73 -17.87
N TYR A 8 21.95 -11.11 -18.97
CA TYR A 8 22.27 -12.50 -19.31
C TYR A 8 23.77 -12.69 -19.53
N ASN A 9 24.30 -13.89 -19.26
CA ASN A 9 25.58 -14.35 -19.81
C ASN A 9 25.27 -15.18 -21.07
N VAL A 10 25.75 -14.72 -22.24
CA VAL A 10 25.36 -15.28 -23.54
C VAL A 10 26.55 -15.62 -24.42
N SER A 11 26.35 -16.58 -25.31
CA SER A 11 27.42 -17.10 -26.17
C SER A 11 27.66 -16.28 -27.45
N GLU A 12 26.61 -15.65 -27.98
CA GLU A 12 26.67 -14.78 -29.15
C GLU A 12 25.61 -13.68 -29.12
N PRO A 13 25.87 -12.50 -29.75
CA PRO A 13 24.85 -11.48 -29.89
C PRO A 13 23.74 -11.83 -30.89
N SER A 14 22.54 -11.32 -30.63
CA SER A 14 21.32 -11.41 -31.45
C SER A 14 20.74 -12.80 -31.70
N GLN A 15 21.20 -13.84 -31.01
CA GLN A 15 20.63 -15.18 -31.05
C GLN A 15 20.62 -15.79 -29.64
N ALA A 16 19.43 -16.08 -29.10
CA ALA A 16 19.30 -16.87 -27.89
C ALA A 16 19.77 -18.31 -28.11
N GLN A 17 20.52 -18.84 -27.15
CA GLN A 17 20.98 -20.21 -27.13
C GLN A 17 20.49 -20.95 -25.87
N ASP A 18 20.36 -22.27 -25.95
CA ASP A 18 19.86 -23.10 -24.84
C ASP A 18 20.75 -23.02 -23.57
N ASN A 19 22.00 -22.57 -23.71
CA ASN A 19 22.98 -22.49 -22.62
C ASN A 19 23.18 -21.08 -22.06
N ASP A 20 22.52 -20.07 -22.62
CA ASP A 20 22.54 -18.71 -22.09
C ASP A 20 21.91 -18.71 -20.68
N THR A 21 22.40 -17.84 -19.80
CA THR A 21 21.96 -17.83 -18.39
C THR A 21 21.49 -16.44 -17.99
N MET A 22 20.26 -16.31 -17.51
CA MET A 22 19.79 -15.08 -16.86
C MET A 22 20.50 -14.88 -15.52
N MET A 23 20.98 -13.66 -15.29
CA MET A 23 21.74 -13.27 -14.12
C MET A 23 21.01 -12.27 -13.24
N VAL A 24 20.22 -11.37 -13.84
CA VAL A 24 19.56 -10.27 -13.15
C VAL A 24 18.20 -10.05 -13.78
N GLU A 25 17.21 -9.77 -12.95
CA GLU A 25 15.90 -9.24 -13.31
C GLU A 25 15.61 -8.10 -12.32
N TRP A 26 15.64 -6.86 -12.80
CA TRP A 26 15.59 -5.67 -11.94
C TRP A 26 14.83 -4.53 -12.60
N GLY A 27 14.26 -3.59 -11.84
CA GLY A 27 13.32 -2.55 -12.27
C GLY A 27 13.66 -1.73 -13.53
N TYR A 28 13.74 -0.40 -13.42
CA TYR A 28 13.83 0.48 -14.62
C TYR A 28 15.27 0.74 -15.10
N GLU A 29 16.27 0.31 -14.35
CA GLU A 29 17.68 0.65 -14.56
C GLU A 29 18.60 -0.54 -14.29
N VAL A 30 19.83 -0.47 -14.79
CA VAL A 30 20.87 -1.45 -14.48
C VAL A 30 21.46 -1.13 -13.11
N PRO A 31 21.42 -2.06 -12.12
CA PRO A 31 21.92 -1.81 -10.78
C PRO A 31 23.34 -1.23 -10.77
N LEU A 32 23.51 -0.08 -10.10
CA LEU A 32 24.77 0.66 -10.11
C LEU A 32 25.98 -0.18 -9.65
N LEU A 33 25.79 -1.05 -8.65
CA LEU A 33 26.85 -1.93 -8.12
C LEU A 33 27.29 -3.03 -9.11
N LEU A 34 26.53 -3.25 -10.18
CA LEU A 34 26.84 -4.19 -11.26
C LEU A 34 27.29 -3.49 -12.55
N GLN A 35 27.15 -2.17 -12.68
CA GLN A 35 27.62 -1.41 -13.85
C GLN A 35 29.12 -1.59 -14.19
N PRO A 36 30.03 -1.84 -13.23
CA PRO A 36 31.42 -2.22 -13.52
C PRO A 36 31.61 -3.47 -14.39
N LEU A 37 30.57 -4.30 -14.56
CA LEU A 37 30.58 -5.42 -15.51
C LEU A 37 30.51 -4.98 -16.98
N PHE A 38 30.05 -3.74 -17.25
CA PHE A 38 29.69 -3.27 -18.58
C PHE A 38 30.64 -2.16 -19.05
N ILE A 39 31.88 -2.54 -19.36
CA ILE A 39 32.96 -1.61 -19.73
C ILE A 39 33.36 -1.71 -21.22
N GLU A 40 34.33 -0.90 -21.64
CA GLU A 40 34.86 -0.85 -23.01
C GLU A 40 33.85 -0.46 -24.09
N GLY A 41 32.78 0.24 -23.69
CA GLY A 41 31.86 0.93 -24.59
C GLY A 41 30.84 0.05 -25.30
N GLY A 42 30.87 -1.28 -25.11
CA GLY A 42 29.87 -2.25 -25.57
C GLY A 42 29.51 -2.19 -27.06
N SER A 43 28.66 -3.11 -27.51
CA SER A 43 28.06 -3.05 -28.85
C SER A 43 26.54 -3.16 -28.76
N ILE A 44 25.84 -2.44 -29.63
CA ILE A 44 24.40 -2.59 -29.83
C ILE A 44 24.17 -3.63 -30.93
N ALA A 45 23.31 -4.59 -30.63
CA ALA A 45 22.81 -5.56 -31.61
C ALA A 45 21.35 -5.91 -31.27
N GLY A 46 20.69 -6.73 -32.08
CA GLY A 46 19.33 -7.20 -31.77
C GLY A 46 19.31 -7.99 -30.46
N ASN A 47 18.20 -7.93 -29.73
CA ASN A 47 17.96 -8.62 -28.47
C ASN A 47 17.92 -10.15 -28.67
N ASN A 48 18.42 -10.91 -27.70
CA ASN A 48 18.42 -12.38 -27.73
C ASN A 48 17.10 -12.96 -27.23
N TYR A 49 16.48 -12.29 -26.25
CA TYR A 49 15.25 -12.72 -25.59
C TYR A 49 14.14 -11.72 -25.94
N ASN A 50 12.88 -12.15 -25.80
CA ASN A 50 11.73 -11.46 -26.39
C ASN A 50 11.80 -11.38 -27.93
N ASN A 51 11.69 -12.54 -28.60
CA ASN A 51 11.63 -12.72 -30.06
C ASN A 51 10.37 -12.10 -30.70
N HIS A 52 10.10 -10.83 -30.45
CA HIS A 52 9.20 -10.03 -31.25
C HIS A 52 9.79 -9.95 -32.64
N THR A 53 9.00 -10.27 -33.66
CA THR A 53 9.39 -10.14 -35.08
C THR A 53 9.47 -8.67 -35.53
N GLU A 54 9.64 -7.76 -34.58
CA GLU A 54 9.58 -6.31 -34.76
C GLU A 54 10.99 -5.78 -35.04
N PRO A 55 11.12 -4.82 -35.97
CA PRO A 55 12.41 -4.29 -36.39
C PRO A 55 13.12 -3.41 -35.35
N ASP A 56 12.46 -3.09 -34.22
CA ASP A 56 12.97 -2.22 -33.16
C ASP A 56 13.18 -3.05 -31.88
N ASN A 57 14.36 -3.65 -31.74
CA ASN A 57 14.65 -4.63 -30.69
C ASN A 57 16.11 -4.55 -30.20
N ALA A 58 16.64 -3.33 -30.04
CA ALA A 58 18.04 -3.15 -29.68
C ALA A 58 18.35 -3.64 -28.25
N GLY A 59 19.53 -4.25 -28.08
CA GLY A 59 20.09 -4.65 -26.79
C GLY A 59 21.60 -4.43 -26.75
N LEU A 60 22.16 -4.41 -25.54
CA LEU A 60 23.58 -4.12 -25.32
C LEU A 60 24.37 -5.39 -25.02
N TYR A 61 25.59 -5.44 -25.53
CA TYR A 61 26.52 -6.57 -25.35
C TYR A 61 27.88 -6.07 -24.92
N TYR A 62 28.44 -6.70 -23.89
CA TYR A 62 29.73 -6.37 -23.28
C TYR A 62 30.59 -7.62 -23.14
N ASP A 63 31.91 -7.49 -23.18
CA ASP A 63 32.82 -8.61 -22.94
C ASP A 63 32.74 -9.06 -21.48
N ALA A 64 32.40 -10.34 -21.27
CA ALA A 64 32.14 -10.85 -19.93
C ALA A 64 33.42 -10.95 -19.09
N GLN A 65 34.53 -11.34 -19.70
CA GLN A 65 35.77 -11.59 -18.95
C GLN A 65 36.34 -10.28 -18.39
N THR A 66 36.49 -9.26 -19.24
CA THR A 66 36.97 -7.94 -18.83
C THR A 66 36.03 -7.29 -17.81
N GLY A 67 34.72 -7.43 -17.98
CA GLY A 67 33.72 -7.00 -17.01
C GLY A 67 33.89 -7.65 -15.62
N ILE A 68 34.08 -8.97 -15.57
CA ILE A 68 34.33 -9.71 -14.32
C ILE A 68 35.61 -9.24 -13.63
N GLU A 69 36.68 -9.02 -14.40
CA GLU A 69 37.95 -8.53 -13.87
C GLU A 69 37.81 -7.10 -13.29
N ASN A 70 37.04 -6.24 -13.96
CA ASN A 70 36.82 -4.86 -13.52
C ASN A 70 35.89 -4.75 -12.30
N VAL A 71 34.82 -5.53 -12.21
CA VAL A 71 33.97 -5.53 -11.00
C VAL A 71 34.75 -6.03 -9.79
N LYS A 72 35.64 -7.02 -9.96
CA LYS A 72 36.52 -7.47 -8.87
C LYS A 72 37.43 -6.35 -8.39
N ARG A 73 38.05 -5.62 -9.33
CA ARG A 73 38.85 -4.43 -9.05
C ARG A 73 38.05 -3.35 -8.32
N PHE A 74 36.80 -3.12 -8.71
CA PHE A 74 35.92 -2.15 -8.07
C PHE A 74 35.62 -2.51 -6.61
N TYR A 75 35.24 -3.76 -6.33
CA TYR A 75 34.97 -4.21 -4.97
C TYR A 75 36.23 -4.24 -4.09
N ASP A 76 37.39 -4.54 -4.67
CA ASP A 76 38.68 -4.40 -3.98
C ASP A 76 38.99 -2.95 -3.60
N PHE A 77 38.64 -1.99 -4.46
CA PHE A 77 38.74 -0.56 -4.16
C PHE A 77 37.79 -0.18 -3.02
N LEU A 78 36.51 -0.59 -3.09
CA LEU A 78 35.51 -0.32 -2.04
C LEU A 78 35.92 -0.86 -0.67
N GLU A 79 36.46 -2.08 -0.61
CA GLU A 79 36.88 -2.71 0.66
C GLU A 79 37.97 -1.90 1.39
N ARG A 80 38.84 -1.24 0.64
CA ARG A 80 39.99 -0.49 1.19
C ARG A 80 39.61 0.90 1.70
N GLN A 81 38.42 1.40 1.37
CA GLN A 81 37.97 2.72 1.79
C GLN A 81 37.55 2.69 3.27
N GLU A 82 38.31 3.36 4.14
CA GLU A 82 38.00 3.41 5.57
C GLU A 82 36.65 4.10 5.84
N GLY A 83 35.80 3.45 6.63
CA GLY A 83 34.50 3.99 7.05
C GLY A 83 33.38 3.94 6.00
N LEU A 84 33.67 3.47 4.77
CA LEU A 84 32.65 3.36 3.71
C LEU A 84 31.64 2.25 3.96
N ILE A 85 32.11 1.07 4.41
CA ILE A 85 31.28 -0.13 4.62
C ILE A 85 30.90 -0.24 6.10
N ARG A 86 29.60 -0.23 6.40
CA ARG A 86 29.05 -0.31 7.76
C ARG A 86 29.17 -1.72 8.35
N ASN A 87 28.85 -2.75 7.56
CA ASN A 87 28.97 -4.15 7.96
C ASN A 87 29.98 -4.88 7.07
N LYS A 88 31.23 -4.94 7.53
CA LYS A 88 32.34 -5.53 6.76
C LYS A 88 32.20 -7.05 6.58
N GLU A 89 31.60 -7.76 7.54
CA GLU A 89 31.40 -9.21 7.44
C GLU A 89 30.38 -9.54 6.35
N ALA A 90 29.22 -8.89 6.37
CA ALA A 90 28.19 -9.06 5.35
C ALA A 90 28.68 -8.64 3.95
N PHE A 91 29.49 -7.57 3.85
CA PHE A 91 30.12 -7.19 2.59
C PHE A 91 31.05 -8.28 2.05
N LEU A 92 31.91 -8.85 2.91
CA LEU A 92 32.84 -9.91 2.49
C LEU A 92 32.09 -11.17 2.04
N GLU A 93 31.02 -11.53 2.73
CA GLU A 93 30.16 -12.65 2.35
C GLU A 93 29.51 -12.43 0.98
N ALA A 94 28.78 -11.32 0.81
CA ALA A 94 28.11 -10.98 -0.44
C ALA A 94 29.10 -10.88 -1.62
N ARG A 95 30.25 -10.24 -1.41
CA ARG A 95 31.31 -10.16 -2.43
C ARG A 95 31.81 -11.55 -2.82
N ASN A 96 32.08 -12.43 -1.85
CA ASN A 96 32.57 -13.78 -2.14
C ASN A 96 31.52 -14.61 -2.89
N GLN A 97 30.24 -14.47 -2.56
CA GLN A 97 29.13 -15.09 -3.27
C GLN A 97 29.05 -14.58 -4.72
N LEU A 98 29.04 -13.25 -4.90
CA LEU A 98 29.02 -12.60 -6.21
C LEU A 98 30.20 -13.04 -7.08
N PHE A 99 31.42 -13.03 -6.54
CA PHE A 99 32.61 -13.45 -7.28
C PHE A 99 32.55 -14.92 -7.67
N SER A 100 32.15 -15.80 -6.74
CA SER A 100 32.00 -17.23 -7.00
C SER A 100 30.94 -17.53 -8.05
N TYR A 101 29.86 -16.74 -8.07
CA TYR A 101 28.81 -16.83 -9.08
C TYR A 101 29.31 -16.38 -10.45
N LEU A 102 29.96 -15.21 -10.52
CA LEU A 102 30.50 -14.63 -11.76
C LEU A 102 31.59 -15.51 -12.37
N GLU A 103 32.45 -16.14 -11.56
CA GLU A 103 33.48 -17.06 -12.06
C GLU A 103 32.90 -18.28 -12.79
N LYS A 104 31.65 -18.65 -12.52
CA LYS A 104 30.94 -19.73 -13.23
C LYS A 104 30.34 -19.28 -14.58
N ARG A 105 30.27 -17.98 -14.85
CA ARG A 105 29.80 -17.43 -16.13
C ARG A 105 30.93 -17.53 -17.16
N LYS A 106 30.84 -18.55 -18.02
CA LYS A 106 31.90 -18.90 -18.98
C LYS A 106 31.64 -18.41 -20.40
N LEU A 107 30.46 -17.86 -20.67
CA LEU A 107 30.13 -17.39 -22.01
C LEU A 107 30.75 -15.99 -22.25
N PRO A 108 31.14 -15.68 -23.50
CA PRO A 108 31.95 -14.51 -23.84
C PRO A 108 31.27 -13.16 -23.60
N TYR A 109 29.93 -13.08 -23.57
CA TYR A 109 29.24 -11.79 -23.48
C TYR A 109 28.33 -11.68 -22.26
N PHE A 110 28.22 -10.48 -21.72
CA PHE A 110 27.06 -10.07 -20.95
C PHE A 110 26.12 -9.27 -21.83
N HIS A 111 24.84 -9.61 -21.77
CA HIS A 111 23.79 -8.98 -22.55
C HIS A 111 22.82 -8.25 -21.62
N ILE A 112 22.56 -6.97 -21.88
CA ILE A 112 21.52 -6.18 -21.21
C ILE A 112 20.31 -6.11 -22.14
N ASP A 113 19.20 -6.66 -21.67
CA ASP A 113 17.88 -6.60 -22.27
C ASP A 113 17.04 -5.59 -21.49
N ALA A 114 16.79 -4.43 -22.10
CA ALA A 114 15.97 -3.36 -21.53
C ALA A 114 14.69 -3.13 -22.34
N TRP A 115 14.22 -4.13 -23.08
CA TRP A 115 13.08 -3.99 -24.00
C TRP A 115 11.81 -3.49 -23.32
N ASP A 116 11.48 -4.00 -22.12
CA ASP A 116 10.30 -3.56 -21.36
C ASP A 116 10.38 -2.08 -20.96
N VAL A 117 11.58 -1.58 -20.68
CA VAL A 117 11.83 -0.18 -20.33
C VAL A 117 11.81 0.69 -21.59
N PHE A 118 12.43 0.24 -22.67
CA PHE A 118 12.46 0.99 -23.93
C PHE A 118 11.06 1.16 -24.54
N ASN A 119 10.14 0.23 -24.31
CA ASN A 119 8.75 0.37 -24.74
C ASN A 119 7.92 1.40 -23.98
N MET A 120 8.50 2.10 -23.01
CA MET A 120 7.82 3.18 -22.29
C MET A 120 7.78 4.50 -23.08
N ASP A 121 8.61 4.65 -24.11
CA ASP A 121 8.69 5.84 -24.95
C ASP A 121 8.56 5.47 -26.44
N ASP A 122 8.18 6.45 -27.27
CA ASP A 122 8.11 6.34 -28.74
C ASP A 122 9.50 6.53 -29.41
N ILE A 123 10.58 6.64 -28.63
CA ILE A 123 11.97 6.73 -29.11
C ILE A 123 12.41 5.36 -29.64
N PRO A 124 13.09 5.26 -30.79
CA PRO A 124 13.61 3.98 -31.28
C PRO A 124 14.51 3.29 -30.26
N HIS A 125 14.39 1.98 -30.10
CA HIS A 125 15.17 1.21 -29.12
C HIS A 125 16.67 1.35 -29.34
N GLU A 126 17.12 1.48 -30.60
CA GLU A 126 18.54 1.74 -30.91
C GLU A 126 19.04 3.06 -30.30
N GLU A 127 18.22 4.11 -30.32
CA GLU A 127 18.55 5.42 -29.72
C GLU A 127 18.50 5.39 -28.18
N GLN A 128 17.53 4.65 -27.62
CA GLN A 128 17.46 4.42 -26.17
C GLN A 128 18.62 3.55 -25.67
N ALA A 129 19.00 2.51 -26.43
CA ALA A 129 20.16 1.68 -26.15
C ALA A 129 21.46 2.49 -26.20
N GLU A 130 21.61 3.39 -27.17
CA GLU A 130 22.74 4.32 -27.21
C GLU A 130 22.79 5.23 -25.99
N THR A 131 21.64 5.73 -25.54
CA THR A 131 21.54 6.57 -24.34
C THR A 131 21.93 5.79 -23.08
N LEU A 132 21.36 4.61 -22.87
CA LEU A 132 21.68 3.73 -21.74
C LEU A 132 23.18 3.35 -21.75
N ARG A 133 23.74 3.03 -22.92
CA ARG A 133 25.16 2.73 -23.10
C ARG A 133 26.04 3.91 -22.72
N ALA A 134 25.67 5.12 -23.14
CA ALA A 134 26.40 6.35 -22.80
C ALA A 134 26.36 6.64 -21.29
N ASN A 135 25.22 6.43 -20.64
CA ASN A 135 25.05 6.64 -19.20
C ASN A 135 25.89 5.63 -18.39
N ILE A 136 25.87 4.34 -18.78
CA ILE A 136 26.73 3.30 -18.18
C ILE A 136 28.21 3.64 -18.38
N ALA A 137 28.61 4.10 -19.57
CA ALA A 137 30.00 4.47 -19.85
C ALA A 137 30.44 5.66 -18.98
N HIS A 138 29.60 6.70 -18.85
CA HIS A 138 29.87 7.86 -18.01
C HIS A 138 30.03 7.49 -16.53
N ASN A 139 29.14 6.64 -16.00
CA ASN A 139 29.25 6.14 -14.63
C ASN A 139 30.55 5.35 -14.41
N ASN A 140 30.90 4.48 -15.36
CA ASN A 140 32.14 3.71 -15.31
C ASN A 140 33.39 4.60 -15.42
N GLU A 141 33.35 5.73 -16.13
CA GLU A 141 34.45 6.70 -16.12
C GLU A 141 34.65 7.31 -14.73
N ILE A 142 33.57 7.67 -14.03
CA ILE A 142 33.63 8.19 -12.66
C ILE A 142 34.18 7.12 -11.72
N MET A 143 33.65 5.90 -11.77
CA MET A 143 34.15 4.77 -10.97
C MET A 143 35.62 4.48 -11.25
N THR A 144 36.04 4.52 -12.52
CA THR A 144 37.43 4.31 -12.92
C THR A 144 38.33 5.41 -12.37
N LYS A 145 37.91 6.68 -12.44
CA LYS A 145 38.65 7.80 -11.84
C LYS A 145 38.78 7.64 -10.32
N ALA A 146 37.71 7.22 -9.63
CA ALA A 146 37.75 6.95 -8.19
C ALA A 146 38.72 5.81 -7.86
N MET A 147 38.66 4.69 -8.61
CA MET A 147 39.58 3.55 -8.46
C MET A 147 41.04 3.91 -8.76
N ASP A 148 41.31 4.69 -9.80
CA ASP A 148 42.66 5.07 -10.24
C ASP A 148 43.33 6.02 -9.24
N ASN A 149 42.55 6.87 -8.58
CA ASN A 149 43.05 7.82 -7.57
C ASN A 149 42.93 7.29 -6.14
N ASP A 150 42.34 6.10 -5.95
CA ASP A 150 42.01 5.53 -4.63
C ASP A 150 41.24 6.54 -3.75
N GLU A 151 40.29 7.26 -4.37
CA GLU A 151 39.59 8.39 -3.74
C GLU A 151 38.07 8.24 -3.87
N ILE A 152 37.41 7.79 -2.80
CA ILE A 152 35.95 7.56 -2.79
C ILE A 152 35.11 8.84 -2.97
N SER A 153 35.65 10.02 -2.61
CA SER A 153 34.96 11.31 -2.82
C SER A 153 34.74 11.64 -4.30
N LEU A 154 35.52 11.04 -5.21
CA LEU A 154 35.30 11.20 -6.66
C LEU A 154 34.07 10.44 -7.14
N LEU A 155 33.59 9.44 -6.39
CA LEU A 155 32.36 8.72 -6.69
C LEU A 155 31.14 9.50 -6.15
N ASN A 156 30.99 10.72 -6.65
CA ASN A 156 29.91 11.61 -6.28
C ASN A 156 28.60 11.14 -6.91
N TYR A 157 27.65 10.73 -6.06
CA TYR A 157 26.39 10.14 -6.50
C TYR A 157 25.58 11.07 -7.42
N SER A 158 25.62 12.39 -7.19
CA SER A 158 24.89 13.36 -8.02
C SER A 158 25.45 13.53 -9.43
N GLU A 159 26.63 12.99 -9.72
CA GLU A 159 27.26 13.03 -11.04
C GLU A 159 26.99 11.75 -11.86
N LEU A 160 26.37 10.73 -11.24
CA LEU A 160 26.00 9.48 -11.90
C LEU A 160 24.67 9.65 -12.66
N MET A 161 24.57 8.98 -13.81
CA MET A 161 23.42 9.01 -14.72
C MET A 161 22.61 7.72 -14.58
N ASP A 162 21.29 7.81 -14.72
CA ASP A 162 20.35 6.66 -14.61
C ASP A 162 20.59 5.80 -13.37
N VAL A 163 20.66 6.45 -12.20
CA VAL A 163 20.75 5.81 -10.89
C VAL A 163 19.54 6.16 -10.04
N ASN A 164 19.14 5.24 -9.16
CA ASN A 164 18.01 5.43 -8.26
C ASN A 164 18.09 6.77 -7.50
N PRO A 165 17.12 7.69 -7.69
CA PRO A 165 17.15 9.01 -7.07
C PRO A 165 16.85 8.99 -5.56
N GLY A 166 16.44 7.84 -5.03
CA GLY A 166 16.11 7.63 -3.62
C GLY A 166 17.32 7.63 -2.66
N PHE A 167 18.54 7.48 -3.19
CA PHE A 167 19.76 7.57 -2.38
C PHE A 167 20.42 8.94 -2.51
N ARG A 168 20.91 9.48 -1.39
CA ARG A 168 21.56 10.80 -1.32
C ARG A 168 23.07 10.72 -1.51
N SER A 169 23.66 9.53 -1.42
CA SER A 169 25.09 9.28 -1.62
C SER A 169 25.39 7.84 -2.03
N PHE A 170 26.57 7.61 -2.63
CA PHE A 170 27.01 6.26 -2.99
C PHE A 170 27.16 5.36 -1.76
N ALA A 171 27.63 5.92 -0.63
CA ALA A 171 27.76 5.17 0.62
C ALA A 171 26.40 4.70 1.16
N GLU A 172 25.33 5.47 0.95
CA GLU A 172 23.98 5.08 1.34
C GLU A 172 23.47 3.91 0.49
N LEU A 173 23.60 4.01 -0.83
CA LEU A 173 23.24 2.92 -1.76
C LEU A 173 24.04 1.65 -1.46
N LEU A 174 25.35 1.77 -1.26
CA LEU A 174 26.23 0.63 -1.00
C LEU A 174 25.82 -0.14 0.27
N ASN A 175 25.36 0.56 1.31
CA ASN A 175 25.01 -0.02 2.60
C ASN A 175 23.50 -0.27 2.76
N TYR A 176 22.73 -0.17 1.68
CA TYR A 176 21.30 -0.50 1.71
C TYR A 176 21.12 -2.02 1.81
N GLU A 177 20.35 -2.48 2.79
CA GLU A 177 20.31 -3.88 3.20
C GLU A 177 19.81 -4.81 2.10
N ASP A 178 18.73 -4.43 1.41
CA ASP A 178 18.12 -5.26 0.35
C ASP A 178 19.05 -5.46 -0.86
N TYR A 179 19.99 -4.53 -1.07
CA TYR A 179 20.92 -4.62 -2.20
C TYR A 179 22.01 -5.64 -1.95
N GLN A 180 22.23 -6.03 -0.68
CA GLN A 180 23.25 -6.97 -0.23
C GLN A 180 24.59 -6.77 -0.96
N TYR A 181 25.04 -5.52 -1.02
CA TYR A 181 26.28 -5.14 -1.73
C TYR A 181 26.35 -5.68 -3.16
N GLY A 182 25.25 -5.62 -3.91
CA GLY A 182 25.14 -6.09 -5.30
C GLY A 182 24.67 -7.55 -5.43
N TRP A 183 24.89 -8.40 -4.42
CA TRP A 183 24.48 -9.80 -4.47
C TRP A 183 22.96 -9.98 -4.54
N GLY A 184 22.20 -9.11 -3.87
CA GLY A 184 20.73 -9.17 -3.82
C GLY A 184 20.06 -8.96 -5.19
N HIS A 185 20.80 -8.46 -6.18
CA HIS A 185 20.31 -8.27 -7.55
C HIS A 185 20.52 -9.50 -8.43
N ILE A 186 21.33 -10.48 -7.99
CA ILE A 186 21.55 -11.70 -8.74
C ILE A 186 20.30 -12.56 -8.63
N TRP A 187 19.65 -12.81 -9.77
CA TRP A 187 18.48 -13.67 -9.85
C TRP A 187 18.86 -15.09 -9.44
N GLN A 188 18.18 -15.58 -8.40
CA GLN A 188 18.22 -16.98 -8.01
C GLN A 188 16.87 -17.58 -8.36
N PRO A 189 16.82 -18.67 -9.17
CA PRO A 189 15.58 -19.42 -9.29
C PRO A 189 15.17 -19.89 -7.89
N TYR A 190 13.87 -19.82 -7.59
CA TYR A 190 13.29 -20.51 -6.44
C TYR A 190 13.53 -22.02 -6.65
N GLU A 191 14.64 -22.54 -6.16
CA GLU A 191 14.77 -23.96 -5.90
C GLU A 191 14.13 -24.19 -4.54
N GLU A 192 12.81 -24.44 -4.53
CA GLU A 192 12.21 -25.15 -3.41
C GLU A 192 13.03 -26.43 -3.21
N GLN A 193 13.60 -26.63 -2.02
CA GLN A 193 14.08 -27.96 -1.66
C GLN A 193 12.83 -28.85 -1.64
N PRO A 194 12.74 -29.89 -2.48
CA PRO A 194 11.54 -30.70 -2.52
C PRO A 194 11.39 -31.43 -1.17
N ASP A 195 10.27 -31.19 -0.47
CA ASP A 195 9.95 -31.81 0.83
C ASP A 195 9.81 -33.36 0.74
N VAL A 196 9.79 -33.91 -0.48
CA VAL A 196 9.69 -35.35 -0.78
C VAL A 196 10.53 -35.74 -1.99
N GLU A 197 11.04 -36.98 -2.01
CA GLU A 197 11.82 -37.56 -3.10
C GLU A 197 11.05 -38.72 -3.77
N ILE A 198 10.75 -38.59 -5.06
CA ILE A 198 10.29 -39.72 -5.90
C ILE A 198 11.52 -40.57 -6.23
N PHE A 199 11.48 -41.86 -5.90
CA PHE A 199 12.62 -42.76 -6.12
C PHE A 199 12.20 -44.06 -6.80
N GLU A 200 13.15 -44.68 -7.52
CA GLU A 200 12.93 -45.93 -8.25
C GLU A 200 13.79 -47.06 -7.66
N GLU A 201 13.19 -48.22 -7.42
CA GLU A 201 13.88 -49.44 -7.03
C GLU A 201 13.32 -50.64 -7.81
N ALA A 202 14.21 -51.41 -8.43
CA ALA A 202 13.86 -52.60 -9.24
C ALA A 202 12.83 -52.34 -10.36
N GLY A 203 12.80 -51.14 -10.93
CA GLY A 203 11.87 -50.77 -12.01
C GLY A 203 10.51 -50.27 -11.54
N LEU A 204 10.32 -50.03 -10.24
CA LEU A 204 9.10 -49.52 -9.65
C LEU A 204 9.38 -48.24 -8.86
N PHE A 205 8.42 -47.31 -8.89
CA PHE A 205 8.50 -46.02 -8.20
C PHE A 205 7.87 -46.07 -6.81
N GLY A 206 8.46 -45.32 -5.89
CA GLY A 206 8.02 -45.04 -4.52
C GLY A 206 8.30 -43.59 -4.12
N LEU A 207 8.02 -43.25 -2.86
CA LEU A 207 8.15 -41.90 -2.31
C LEU A 207 8.86 -41.89 -0.95
N LYS A 208 9.74 -40.92 -0.71
CA LYS A 208 10.38 -40.64 0.60
C LYS A 208 10.14 -39.20 1.04
N ASP A 209 10.27 -38.94 2.35
CA ASP A 209 10.38 -37.58 2.89
C ASP A 209 11.82 -37.02 2.75
N ALA A 210 12.00 -35.74 3.11
CA ALA A 210 13.29 -35.06 3.09
C ALA A 210 14.36 -35.75 3.97
N GLU A 211 13.96 -36.47 5.02
CA GLU A 211 14.86 -37.25 5.88
C GLU A 211 15.22 -38.63 5.29
N GLY A 212 14.65 -39.00 4.15
CA GLY A 212 14.88 -40.27 3.45
C GLY A 212 14.05 -41.45 3.96
N ASN A 213 13.06 -41.21 4.82
CA ASN A 213 12.13 -42.26 5.26
C ASN A 213 11.16 -42.59 4.14
N VAL A 214 10.92 -43.89 3.90
CA VAL A 214 10.00 -44.35 2.85
C VAL A 214 8.55 -44.11 3.28
N LEU A 215 7.89 -43.17 2.59
CA LEU A 215 6.46 -42.85 2.74
C LEU A 215 5.58 -43.80 1.91
N LEU A 216 6.04 -44.17 0.71
CA LEU A 216 5.40 -45.15 -0.16
C LEU A 216 6.45 -46.10 -0.71
N ALA A 217 6.35 -47.39 -0.38
CA ALA A 217 7.26 -48.40 -0.89
C ALA A 217 7.15 -48.54 -2.43
N PRO A 218 8.26 -48.83 -3.14
CA PRO A 218 8.28 -49.01 -4.59
C PRO A 218 7.24 -50.03 -5.06
N GLN A 219 6.21 -49.56 -5.76
CA GLN A 219 5.08 -50.40 -6.19
C GLN A 219 4.32 -49.87 -7.41
N LEU A 220 4.78 -48.76 -8.01
CA LEU A 220 4.12 -48.06 -9.10
C LEU A 220 4.94 -48.18 -10.38
N ASP A 221 4.27 -48.36 -11.52
CA ASP A 221 4.93 -48.43 -12.83
C ASP A 221 5.32 -47.03 -13.35
N ALA A 222 4.61 -45.98 -12.91
CA ALA A 222 4.91 -44.59 -13.19
C ALA A 222 4.48 -43.70 -12.02
N PHE A 223 5.23 -42.61 -11.81
CA PHE A 223 4.99 -41.60 -10.79
C PHE A 223 5.32 -40.25 -11.42
N TYR A 224 4.32 -39.38 -11.59
CA TYR A 224 4.47 -38.05 -12.16
C TYR A 224 4.78 -37.02 -11.06
N ASP A 225 5.26 -35.84 -11.43
CA ASP A 225 5.59 -34.81 -10.46
C ASP A 225 4.34 -34.35 -9.68
N PHE A 226 4.57 -33.80 -8.48
CA PHE A 226 3.48 -33.22 -7.70
C PHE A 226 2.98 -31.94 -8.37
N ALA A 227 1.66 -31.86 -8.56
CA ALA A 227 0.96 -30.69 -9.05
C ALA A 227 0.31 -29.92 -7.89
N SER A 228 -0.82 -29.26 -8.13
CA SER A 228 -1.55 -28.56 -7.06
C SER A 228 -2.06 -29.54 -5.98
N GLU A 229 -2.29 -29.01 -4.77
CA GLU A 229 -2.89 -29.75 -3.65
C GLU A 229 -2.08 -30.98 -3.18
N ASP A 230 -0.74 -30.94 -3.39
CA ASP A 230 0.19 -31.99 -2.97
C ASP A 230 -0.11 -33.38 -3.54
N LEU A 231 -0.78 -33.46 -4.69
CA LEU A 231 -1.14 -34.70 -5.38
C LEU A 231 -0.27 -34.92 -6.63
N ALA A 232 0.11 -36.18 -6.84
CA ALA A 232 0.80 -36.65 -8.03
C ALA A 232 -0.04 -37.74 -8.71
N VAL A 233 -0.10 -37.71 -10.04
CA VAL A 233 -0.64 -38.83 -10.82
C VAL A 233 0.30 -40.02 -10.71
N VAL A 234 -0.25 -41.22 -10.54
CA VAL A 234 0.52 -42.46 -10.46
C VAL A 234 -0.15 -43.57 -11.28
N ALA A 235 0.64 -44.53 -11.76
CA ALA A 235 0.12 -45.66 -12.54
C ALA A 235 0.61 -47.02 -12.04
N ARG A 236 -0.25 -48.04 -12.17
CA ARG A 236 0.06 -49.46 -11.95
C ARG A 236 -0.83 -50.35 -12.81
N ASP A 237 -0.26 -51.32 -13.49
CA ASP A 237 -0.93 -52.27 -14.38
C ASP A 237 -1.79 -51.55 -15.46
N GLY A 238 -1.31 -50.39 -15.94
CA GLY A 238 -2.03 -49.55 -16.90
C GLY A 238 -3.28 -48.87 -16.33
N LYS A 239 -3.39 -48.74 -15.01
CA LYS A 239 -4.43 -47.97 -14.31
C LYS A 239 -3.83 -46.79 -13.55
N TYR A 240 -4.50 -45.65 -13.66
CA TYR A 240 -4.07 -44.39 -13.08
C TYR A 240 -4.89 -44.05 -11.82
N GLY A 241 -4.22 -43.41 -10.86
CA GLY A 241 -4.76 -42.89 -9.61
C GLY A 241 -3.88 -41.75 -9.08
N TYR A 242 -4.03 -41.36 -7.81
CA TYR A 242 -3.31 -40.21 -7.27
C TYR A 242 -2.74 -40.51 -5.88
N VAL A 243 -1.51 -40.06 -5.66
CA VAL A 243 -0.78 -40.15 -4.38
C VAL A 243 -0.57 -38.76 -3.83
N HIS A 244 -0.82 -38.57 -2.53
CA HIS A 244 -0.48 -37.35 -1.81
C HIS A 244 0.97 -37.38 -1.31
N LYS A 245 1.62 -36.23 -1.12
CA LYS A 245 3.01 -36.12 -0.61
C LYS A 245 3.27 -36.93 0.67
N SER A 246 2.25 -37.19 1.48
CA SER A 246 2.34 -38.10 2.64
C SER A 246 2.55 -39.58 2.31
N GLY A 247 2.62 -39.96 1.03
CA GLY A 247 2.73 -41.35 0.56
C GLY A 247 1.41 -42.11 0.48
N ARG A 248 0.28 -41.48 0.83
CA ARG A 248 -1.04 -42.10 0.76
C ARG A 248 -1.60 -42.06 -0.66
N ILE A 249 -2.02 -43.20 -1.20
CA ILE A 249 -2.90 -43.25 -2.38
C ILE A 249 -4.26 -42.69 -1.96
N VAL A 250 -4.60 -41.48 -2.41
CA VAL A 250 -5.85 -40.78 -2.06
C VAL A 250 -6.97 -41.15 -3.02
N ILE A 251 -6.65 -41.27 -4.31
CA ILE A 251 -7.59 -41.67 -5.35
C ILE A 251 -7.14 -43.02 -5.92
N PRO A 252 -7.98 -44.07 -5.85
CA PRO A 252 -7.60 -45.42 -6.28
C PRO A 252 -7.16 -45.48 -7.75
N LEU A 253 -6.24 -46.42 -8.04
CA LEU A 253 -5.73 -46.68 -9.38
C LEU A 253 -6.74 -47.51 -10.19
N GLU A 254 -7.79 -46.84 -10.66
CA GLU A 254 -8.91 -47.48 -11.38
C GLU A 254 -9.29 -46.78 -12.69
N TRP A 255 -8.57 -45.72 -13.06
CA TRP A 255 -8.80 -44.95 -14.27
C TRP A 255 -7.96 -45.48 -15.44
N GLU A 256 -8.48 -45.36 -16.66
CA GLU A 256 -7.74 -45.70 -17.88
C GLU A 256 -6.72 -44.62 -18.24
N ASP A 257 -6.94 -43.40 -17.76
CA ASP A 257 -6.10 -42.21 -17.95
C ASP A 257 -6.46 -41.19 -16.86
N ALA A 258 -5.51 -40.35 -16.46
CA ALA A 258 -5.68 -39.33 -15.43
C ALA A 258 -4.73 -38.16 -15.68
N TYR A 259 -5.24 -36.93 -15.55
CA TYR A 259 -4.50 -35.68 -15.73
C TYR A 259 -4.22 -35.07 -14.36
N ASP A 260 -3.24 -34.18 -14.27
CA ASP A 260 -2.95 -33.48 -13.02
C ASP A 260 -4.12 -32.59 -12.58
N PHE A 261 -4.19 -32.31 -11.27
CA PHE A 261 -5.00 -31.20 -10.78
C PHE A 261 -4.25 -29.90 -11.15
N GLU A 262 -4.84 -29.09 -12.02
CA GLU A 262 -4.24 -27.80 -12.39
C GLU A 262 -4.52 -26.76 -11.29
N TYR A 263 -3.63 -25.78 -11.12
CA TYR A 263 -3.80 -24.74 -10.12
C TYR A 263 -5.06 -23.91 -10.43
N GLY A 264 -6.01 -23.88 -9.47
CA GLY A 264 -7.29 -23.20 -9.65
C GLY A 264 -8.36 -23.99 -10.40
N SER A 265 -8.12 -25.26 -10.80
CA SER A 265 -9.17 -26.10 -11.38
C SER A 265 -10.03 -26.77 -10.29
N ALA A 266 -11.33 -26.92 -10.55
CA ALA A 266 -12.24 -27.61 -9.62
C ALA A 266 -12.08 -29.14 -9.61
N GLY A 267 -11.30 -29.72 -10.52
CA GLY A 267 -11.14 -31.15 -10.64
C GLY A 267 -10.15 -31.59 -11.70
N ALA A 268 -9.79 -32.87 -11.66
CA ALA A 268 -8.90 -33.51 -12.61
C ALA A 268 -9.68 -34.31 -13.67
N ILE A 269 -9.16 -34.30 -14.90
CA ILE A 269 -9.72 -35.06 -16.02
C ILE A 269 -9.33 -36.54 -15.88
N VAL A 270 -10.32 -37.42 -15.94
CA VAL A 270 -10.11 -38.87 -15.87
C VAL A 270 -10.87 -39.59 -16.96
N LYS A 271 -10.34 -40.76 -17.36
CA LYS A 271 -10.91 -41.60 -18.42
C LYS A 271 -11.37 -42.95 -17.90
N ARG A 272 -12.56 -43.37 -18.32
CA ARG A 272 -13.11 -44.71 -18.06
C ARG A 272 -14.00 -45.15 -19.21
N ASN A 273 -13.89 -46.41 -19.63
CA ASN A 273 -14.63 -46.98 -20.76
C ASN A 273 -14.46 -46.16 -22.05
N GLY A 274 -13.26 -45.61 -22.27
CA GLY A 274 -12.95 -44.78 -23.44
C GLY A 274 -13.61 -43.40 -23.46
N ARG A 275 -14.18 -42.93 -22.35
CA ARG A 275 -14.81 -41.60 -22.22
C ARG A 275 -14.19 -40.80 -21.08
N TYR A 276 -14.17 -39.48 -21.23
CA TYR A 276 -13.60 -38.53 -20.28
C TYR A 276 -14.67 -37.89 -19.39
N GLY A 277 -14.28 -37.59 -18.15
CA GLY A 277 -15.06 -36.89 -17.12
C GLY A 277 -14.14 -36.19 -16.12
N LEU A 278 -14.72 -35.63 -15.05
CA LEU A 278 -14.01 -34.88 -14.01
C LEU A 278 -14.24 -35.51 -12.64
N ILE A 279 -13.19 -35.51 -11.82
CA ILE A 279 -13.25 -35.88 -10.40
C ILE A 279 -12.69 -34.75 -9.54
N ASN A 280 -13.18 -34.63 -8.32
CA ASN A 280 -12.61 -33.72 -7.32
C ASN A 280 -11.42 -34.36 -6.57
N LEU A 281 -10.83 -33.63 -5.63
CA LEU A 281 -9.68 -34.06 -4.82
C LEU A 281 -9.93 -35.33 -3.98
N GLU A 282 -11.19 -35.65 -3.66
CA GLU A 282 -11.54 -36.91 -2.99
C GLU A 282 -11.79 -38.07 -3.96
N GLY A 283 -11.60 -37.85 -5.26
CA GLY A 283 -11.90 -38.82 -6.31
C GLY A 283 -13.38 -38.98 -6.62
N LYS A 284 -14.24 -38.10 -6.11
CA LYS A 284 -15.68 -38.12 -6.42
C LYS A 284 -15.91 -37.52 -7.79
N THR A 285 -16.73 -38.19 -8.59
CA THR A 285 -17.16 -37.71 -9.91
C THR A 285 -17.92 -36.39 -9.80
N ILE A 286 -17.38 -35.34 -10.40
CA ILE A 286 -18.07 -34.06 -10.68
C ILE A 286 -18.83 -34.23 -12.00
N VAL A 287 -18.08 -34.62 -13.04
CA VAL A 287 -18.60 -34.85 -14.39
C VAL A 287 -18.43 -36.33 -14.73
N PRO A 288 -19.53 -37.07 -14.96
CA PRO A 288 -19.42 -38.46 -15.35
C PRO A 288 -18.65 -38.64 -16.66
N THR A 289 -18.03 -39.80 -16.84
CA THR A 289 -17.24 -40.12 -18.03
C THR A 289 -18.12 -40.33 -19.26
N TYR A 290 -18.61 -39.24 -19.85
CA TYR A 290 -19.53 -39.20 -20.99
C TYR A 290 -18.88 -38.69 -22.27
N TYR A 291 -17.81 -37.91 -22.16
CA TYR A 291 -17.28 -37.12 -23.27
C TYR A 291 -16.26 -37.91 -24.10
N GLU A 292 -16.26 -37.66 -25.40
CA GLU A 292 -15.31 -38.26 -26.36
C GLU A 292 -13.92 -37.66 -26.18
N GLU A 293 -13.89 -36.34 -25.94
CA GLU A 293 -12.71 -35.51 -25.67
C GLU A 293 -13.13 -34.49 -24.59
N LEU A 294 -12.22 -34.15 -23.68
CA LEU A 294 -12.42 -33.17 -22.62
C LEU A 294 -11.06 -32.57 -22.29
N GLU A 295 -10.95 -31.24 -22.34
CA GLU A 295 -9.70 -30.51 -22.12
C GLU A 295 -10.00 -29.24 -21.31
N PRO A 296 -9.08 -28.80 -20.42
CA PRO A 296 -9.20 -27.50 -19.76
C PRO A 296 -9.13 -26.40 -20.81
N LEU A 297 -9.96 -25.37 -20.66
CA LEU A 297 -10.06 -24.27 -21.61
C LEU A 297 -9.30 -23.02 -21.14
N ASP A 298 -9.32 -22.76 -19.84
CA ASP A 298 -8.67 -21.63 -19.17
C ASP A 298 -8.42 -21.94 -17.68
N TYR A 299 -7.79 -21.00 -16.99
CA TYR A 299 -7.54 -21.06 -15.54
C TYR A 299 -8.75 -20.64 -14.68
N GLN A 300 -9.92 -20.36 -15.28
CA GLN A 300 -11.15 -19.99 -14.58
C GLN A 300 -12.10 -21.19 -14.38
N GLY A 301 -11.64 -22.41 -14.72
CA GLY A 301 -12.38 -23.64 -14.49
C GLY A 301 -13.37 -24.00 -15.61
N PHE A 302 -13.22 -23.43 -16.81
CA PHE A 302 -14.00 -23.87 -17.98
C PHE A 302 -13.30 -25.01 -18.73
N TYR A 303 -14.11 -25.87 -19.36
CA TYR A 303 -13.62 -27.01 -20.14
C TYR A 303 -14.25 -27.03 -21.53
N THR A 304 -13.45 -27.33 -22.55
CA THR A 304 -13.99 -27.67 -23.87
C THR A 304 -14.18 -29.17 -23.98
N ALA A 305 -15.38 -29.58 -24.40
CA ALA A 305 -15.76 -30.98 -24.39
C ALA A 305 -16.40 -31.37 -25.72
N LYS A 306 -16.27 -32.66 -26.07
CA LYS A 306 -16.88 -33.24 -27.27
C LYS A 306 -17.87 -34.33 -26.91
N LYS A 307 -19.08 -34.22 -27.45
CA LYS A 307 -20.19 -35.16 -27.26
C LYS A 307 -20.93 -35.34 -28.57
N ASP A 308 -21.18 -36.60 -28.95
CA ASP A 308 -21.88 -36.97 -30.18
C ASP A 308 -21.27 -36.31 -31.44
N GLY A 309 -19.94 -36.20 -31.49
CA GLY A 309 -19.18 -35.58 -32.57
C GLY A 309 -19.25 -34.05 -32.64
N LYS A 310 -19.82 -33.38 -31.64
CA LYS A 310 -19.92 -31.92 -31.55
C LYS A 310 -19.23 -31.38 -30.31
N TRP A 311 -18.75 -30.14 -30.39
CA TRP A 311 -18.04 -29.45 -29.33
C TRP A 311 -18.96 -28.46 -28.61
N GLY A 312 -18.75 -28.35 -27.29
CA GLY A 312 -19.39 -27.39 -26.39
C GLY A 312 -18.43 -26.96 -25.28
N VAL A 313 -18.94 -26.18 -24.33
CA VAL A 313 -18.20 -25.72 -23.15
C VAL A 313 -18.95 -26.07 -21.89
N LEU A 314 -18.21 -26.52 -20.88
CA LEU A 314 -18.70 -26.82 -19.54
C LEU A 314 -18.06 -25.87 -18.53
N ASP A 315 -18.81 -25.50 -17.50
CA ASP A 315 -18.25 -24.86 -16.30
C ASP A 315 -17.62 -25.89 -15.35
N GLU A 316 -17.07 -25.40 -14.25
CA GLU A 316 -16.39 -26.20 -13.23
C GLU A 316 -17.29 -27.27 -12.57
N ALA A 317 -18.60 -27.04 -12.55
CA ALA A 317 -19.60 -27.96 -12.02
C ALA A 317 -20.07 -28.97 -13.07
N GLY A 318 -19.60 -28.85 -14.32
CA GLY A 318 -20.04 -29.68 -15.45
C GLY A 318 -21.33 -29.22 -16.11
N SER A 319 -21.83 -28.03 -15.79
CA SER A 319 -23.01 -27.47 -16.44
C SER A 319 -22.65 -26.98 -17.84
N VAL A 320 -23.57 -27.15 -18.78
CA VAL A 320 -23.34 -26.74 -20.17
C VAL A 320 -23.42 -25.21 -20.27
N THR A 321 -22.29 -24.56 -20.52
CA THR A 321 -22.18 -23.12 -20.75
C THR A 321 -22.44 -22.78 -22.22
N ILE A 322 -21.91 -23.59 -23.14
CA ILE A 322 -22.17 -23.52 -24.58
C ILE A 322 -22.62 -24.89 -25.07
N ASP A 323 -23.76 -24.92 -25.76
CA ASP A 323 -24.36 -26.14 -26.30
C ASP A 323 -23.41 -26.90 -27.26
N PHE A 324 -23.55 -28.23 -27.28
CA PHE A 324 -22.76 -29.14 -28.12
C PHE A 324 -23.23 -29.10 -29.58
N GLU A 325 -23.03 -27.98 -30.26
CA GLU A 325 -23.40 -27.77 -31.68
C GLU A 325 -22.21 -27.41 -32.59
N HIS A 326 -21.05 -27.13 -32.00
CA HIS A 326 -19.87 -26.65 -32.74
C HIS A 326 -19.06 -27.79 -33.37
N GLU A 327 -18.38 -27.51 -34.48
CA GLU A 327 -17.60 -28.52 -35.22
C GLU A 327 -16.17 -28.68 -34.70
N GLU A 328 -15.66 -27.70 -33.96
CA GLU A 328 -14.27 -27.60 -33.52
C GLU A 328 -14.21 -27.16 -32.06
N ALA A 329 -13.15 -27.55 -31.36
CA ALA A 329 -12.93 -27.21 -29.95
C ALA A 329 -12.90 -25.69 -29.72
N PHE A 330 -13.30 -25.28 -28.52
CA PHE A 330 -13.11 -23.91 -28.07
C PHE A 330 -11.67 -23.68 -27.64
N LYS A 331 -11.22 -22.45 -27.76
CA LYS A 331 -9.92 -21.98 -27.28
C LYS A 331 -10.10 -20.64 -26.55
N CYS A 332 -9.27 -20.42 -25.54
CA CYS A 332 -9.16 -19.14 -24.86
C CYS A 332 -8.17 -18.23 -25.61
N GLY A 333 -8.51 -16.95 -25.72
CA GLY A 333 -7.63 -15.86 -26.10
C GLY A 333 -7.52 -14.88 -24.93
N ASP A 334 -6.75 -13.80 -25.11
CA ASP A 334 -6.55 -12.79 -24.06
C ASP A 334 -7.87 -12.07 -23.72
N GLY A 335 -8.59 -12.56 -22.69
CA GLY A 335 -9.87 -12.03 -22.20
C GLY A 335 -11.12 -12.36 -23.05
N PHE A 336 -11.06 -13.37 -23.93
CA PHE A 336 -12.22 -13.81 -24.72
C PHE A 336 -12.09 -15.28 -25.18
N TYR A 337 -13.17 -15.86 -25.71
CA TYR A 337 -13.20 -17.25 -26.19
C TYR A 337 -13.52 -17.34 -27.66
N HIS A 338 -13.04 -18.39 -28.33
CA HIS A 338 -13.36 -18.60 -29.74
C HIS A 338 -13.38 -20.06 -30.17
N THR A 339 -14.13 -20.34 -31.24
CA THR A 339 -14.12 -21.64 -31.91
C THR A 339 -14.00 -21.47 -33.43
N ALA A 340 -13.36 -22.46 -34.06
CA ALA A 340 -13.15 -22.50 -35.49
C ALA A 340 -14.45 -22.86 -36.24
N VAL A 341 -14.61 -22.28 -37.44
CA VAL A 341 -15.67 -22.71 -38.38
C VAL A 341 -14.98 -23.37 -39.57
N LYS A 342 -15.35 -24.62 -39.86
CA LYS A 342 -14.72 -25.42 -40.91
C LYS A 342 -14.78 -24.71 -42.26
N GLY A 343 -13.62 -24.56 -42.90
CA GLY A 343 -13.48 -23.90 -44.19
C GLY A 343 -13.56 -22.37 -44.18
N ARG A 344 -13.63 -21.73 -43.00
CA ARG A 344 -13.61 -20.26 -42.85
C ARG A 344 -12.35 -19.82 -42.09
N LYS A 345 -11.82 -18.65 -42.47
CA LYS A 345 -10.69 -18.02 -41.76
C LYS A 345 -11.11 -17.33 -40.47
N ASN A 346 -12.32 -16.78 -40.44
CA ASN A 346 -12.87 -16.12 -39.26
C ASN A 346 -13.25 -17.17 -38.19
N ARG A 347 -13.18 -16.76 -36.93
CA ARG A 347 -13.57 -17.57 -35.77
C ARG A 347 -14.86 -17.00 -35.20
N LYS A 348 -15.72 -17.87 -34.65
CA LYS A 348 -16.82 -17.42 -33.79
C LYS A 348 -16.22 -16.92 -32.48
N ILE A 349 -16.54 -15.69 -32.09
CA ILE A 349 -16.01 -15.01 -30.92
C ILE A 349 -17.09 -14.90 -29.85
N PHE A 350 -16.70 -15.17 -28.60
CA PHE A 350 -17.50 -14.99 -27.40
C PHE A 350 -16.70 -14.16 -26.40
N ASN A 351 -17.33 -13.22 -25.71
CA ASN A 351 -16.65 -12.45 -24.67
C ASN A 351 -16.51 -13.27 -23.36
N GLU A 352 -15.92 -12.67 -22.32
CA GLU A 352 -15.71 -13.32 -21.01
C GLU A 352 -17.00 -13.86 -20.36
N TYR A 353 -18.16 -13.31 -20.71
CA TYR A 353 -19.48 -13.73 -20.22
C TYR A 353 -20.18 -14.74 -21.13
N TRP A 354 -19.44 -15.39 -22.03
CA TRP A 354 -19.95 -16.37 -22.99
C TRP A 354 -21.03 -15.81 -23.93
N LYS A 355 -21.04 -14.49 -24.17
CA LYS A 355 -21.97 -13.87 -25.13
C LYS A 355 -21.35 -13.85 -26.52
N TYR A 356 -22.12 -14.32 -27.50
CA TYR A 356 -21.68 -14.35 -28.88
C TYR A 356 -21.55 -12.94 -29.44
N VAL A 357 -20.35 -12.61 -29.91
CA VAL A 357 -19.99 -11.28 -30.45
C VAL A 357 -20.10 -11.27 -31.98
N GLY A 358 -19.62 -12.32 -32.65
CA GLY A 358 -19.65 -12.44 -34.11
C GLY A 358 -18.56 -13.35 -34.68
N GLU A 359 -18.42 -13.35 -36.02
CA GLU A 359 -17.38 -14.11 -36.74
C GLU A 359 -16.28 -13.18 -37.29
N PHE A 360 -15.11 -13.13 -36.64
CA PHE A 360 -14.02 -12.20 -36.97
C PHE A 360 -12.66 -12.90 -37.15
N PRO A 361 -11.71 -12.29 -37.88
CA PRO A 361 -10.31 -12.71 -37.82
C PRO A 361 -9.77 -12.51 -36.41
N LEU A 362 -9.10 -13.53 -35.84
CA LEU A 362 -8.62 -13.48 -34.46
C LEU A 362 -7.70 -12.28 -34.17
N ALA A 363 -6.82 -11.94 -35.10
CA ALA A 363 -5.91 -10.79 -34.98
C ALA A 363 -6.61 -9.41 -34.93
N ALA A 364 -7.89 -9.35 -35.29
CA ALA A 364 -8.69 -8.12 -35.22
C ALA A 364 -9.43 -7.98 -33.88
N VAL A 365 -9.51 -9.04 -33.07
CA VAL A 365 -10.28 -9.07 -31.82
C VAL A 365 -9.36 -8.72 -30.66
N GLU A 366 -9.88 -7.94 -29.72
CA GLU A 366 -9.14 -7.49 -28.56
C GLU A 366 -10.07 -7.30 -27.36
N HIS A 367 -9.64 -7.71 -26.18
CA HIS A 367 -10.34 -7.49 -24.92
C HIS A 367 -9.99 -6.11 -24.35
N ILE A 368 -11.00 -5.36 -23.89
CA ILE A 368 -10.84 -4.00 -23.36
C ILE A 368 -11.03 -3.93 -21.84
N GLY A 369 -11.40 -5.06 -21.20
CA GLY A 369 -11.78 -5.10 -19.78
C GLY A 369 -13.29 -5.05 -19.58
N GLU A 370 -13.72 -5.62 -18.46
CA GLU A 370 -15.13 -5.74 -18.07
C GLU A 370 -16.02 -6.38 -19.15
N GLY A 371 -15.46 -7.24 -20.00
CA GLY A 371 -16.18 -8.01 -21.01
C GLY A 371 -16.56 -7.24 -22.26
N LEU A 372 -16.02 -6.02 -22.40
CA LEU A 372 -16.06 -5.28 -23.66
C LEU A 372 -15.06 -5.87 -24.65
N THR A 373 -15.49 -6.01 -25.90
CA THR A 373 -14.66 -6.56 -26.99
C THR A 373 -14.50 -5.53 -28.10
N LEU A 374 -13.28 -5.17 -28.43
CA LEU A 374 -12.95 -4.33 -29.59
C LEU A 374 -12.65 -5.22 -30.79
N VAL A 375 -13.33 -4.94 -31.90
CA VAL A 375 -12.99 -5.49 -33.22
C VAL A 375 -12.38 -4.37 -34.04
N LYS A 376 -11.07 -4.47 -34.28
CA LYS A 376 -10.26 -3.56 -35.10
C LYS A 376 -10.60 -3.67 -36.59
N PRO A 377 -10.20 -2.68 -37.41
CA PRO A 377 -10.37 -2.75 -38.85
C PRO A 377 -9.72 -4.00 -39.43
N HIS A 378 -10.41 -4.66 -40.35
CA HIS A 378 -9.97 -5.87 -41.02
C HIS A 378 -10.54 -5.92 -42.44
N LYS A 379 -10.29 -7.02 -43.17
CA LYS A 379 -10.65 -7.14 -44.59
C LYS A 379 -12.14 -6.84 -44.89
N ASP A 380 -13.04 -7.20 -43.98
CA ASP A 380 -14.49 -7.08 -44.18
C ASP A 380 -15.11 -5.83 -43.52
N ALA A 381 -14.32 -5.07 -42.74
CA ALA A 381 -14.75 -3.83 -42.09
C ALA A 381 -13.61 -2.81 -41.98
N SER A 382 -13.79 -1.62 -42.55
CA SER A 382 -12.76 -0.57 -42.58
C SER A 382 -12.64 0.27 -41.30
N HIS A 383 -13.50 0.03 -40.31
CA HIS A 383 -13.55 0.79 -39.06
C HIS A 383 -13.69 -0.16 -37.87
N SER A 384 -13.34 0.35 -36.69
CA SER A 384 -13.47 -0.37 -35.43
C SER A 384 -14.92 -0.44 -34.95
N THR A 385 -15.23 -1.51 -34.22
CA THR A 385 -16.50 -1.69 -33.51
C THR A 385 -16.23 -2.20 -32.11
N LEU A 386 -16.84 -1.57 -31.12
CA LEU A 386 -16.83 -1.95 -29.72
C LEU A 386 -18.15 -2.69 -29.39
N TYR A 387 -18.02 -3.87 -28.81
CA TYR A 387 -19.12 -4.73 -28.39
C TYR A 387 -19.26 -4.72 -26.88
N LYS A 388 -20.52 -4.72 -26.45
CA LYS A 388 -20.97 -4.71 -25.06
C LYS A 388 -20.79 -6.08 -24.38
N LYS A 389 -20.95 -6.11 -23.07
CA LYS A 389 -20.96 -7.30 -22.21
C LYS A 389 -22.03 -8.30 -22.63
N ASP A 390 -23.14 -7.82 -23.20
CA ASP A 390 -24.22 -8.66 -23.75
C ASP A 390 -23.95 -9.21 -25.18
N GLY A 391 -22.81 -8.87 -25.78
CA GLY A 391 -22.42 -9.26 -27.14
C GLY A 391 -22.99 -8.38 -28.26
N THR A 392 -23.80 -7.37 -27.94
CA THR A 392 -24.36 -6.44 -28.94
C THR A 392 -23.43 -5.24 -29.17
N VAL A 393 -23.66 -4.48 -30.25
CA VAL A 393 -22.81 -3.34 -30.60
C VAL A 393 -23.04 -2.17 -29.62
N GLY A 394 -21.98 -1.69 -28.99
CA GLY A 394 -21.99 -0.50 -28.13
C GLY A 394 -21.61 0.78 -28.90
N ALA A 395 -20.53 0.73 -29.67
CA ALA A 395 -20.10 1.84 -30.54
C ALA A 395 -19.48 1.29 -31.83
N SER A 396 -19.73 1.91 -32.98
CA SER A 396 -19.22 1.43 -34.27
C SER A 396 -18.83 2.55 -35.22
N GLY A 397 -17.97 2.20 -36.19
CA GLY A 397 -17.58 3.11 -37.26
C GLY A 397 -16.61 4.20 -36.82
N PHE A 398 -15.79 3.94 -35.79
CA PHE A 398 -14.71 4.82 -35.35
C PHE A 398 -13.36 4.28 -35.82
N ASP A 399 -12.39 5.17 -36.00
CA ASP A 399 -11.10 4.83 -36.60
C ASP A 399 -10.13 4.25 -35.58
N LYS A 400 -10.07 4.85 -34.38
CA LYS A 400 -9.08 4.53 -33.35
C LYS A 400 -9.66 4.65 -31.95
N LEU A 401 -9.23 3.76 -31.05
CA LEU A 401 -9.34 3.90 -29.59
C LEU A 401 -8.07 4.58 -29.08
N ASN A 402 -8.19 5.66 -28.31
CA ASN A 402 -7.05 6.29 -27.65
C ASN A 402 -6.64 5.47 -26.43
N ARG A 403 -5.40 4.95 -26.42
CA ARG A 403 -4.86 4.12 -25.34
C ARG A 403 -4.08 4.89 -24.29
N GLN A 404 -3.85 6.19 -24.50
CA GLN A 404 -3.22 7.05 -23.50
C GLN A 404 -4.21 7.43 -22.38
N THR A 405 -5.48 7.10 -22.55
CA THR A 405 -6.49 7.22 -21.50
C THR A 405 -6.32 6.08 -20.50
N GLN A 406 -6.02 6.44 -19.25
CA GLN A 406 -5.88 5.53 -18.13
C GLN A 406 -7.11 5.55 -17.21
N SER A 407 -8.17 6.27 -17.59
CA SER A 407 -9.42 6.36 -16.83
C SER A 407 -10.04 4.97 -16.54
N PRO A 408 -10.40 4.66 -15.28
CA PRO A 408 -11.03 3.39 -14.92
C PRO A 408 -12.36 3.09 -15.61
N ASN A 409 -13.14 4.08 -16.03
CA ASN A 409 -14.44 3.92 -16.67
C ASN A 409 -14.51 4.50 -18.10
N LEU A 410 -13.63 5.43 -18.49
CA LEU A 410 -13.73 6.12 -19.78
C LEU A 410 -12.83 5.52 -20.87
N LEU A 411 -13.40 5.36 -22.07
CA LEU A 411 -12.68 5.12 -23.31
C LEU A 411 -12.83 6.34 -24.24
N VAL A 412 -11.71 6.86 -24.75
CA VAL A 412 -11.74 7.96 -25.73
C VAL A 412 -11.67 7.38 -27.15
N LEU A 413 -12.73 7.60 -27.92
CA LEU A 413 -12.89 7.08 -29.29
C LEU A 413 -12.71 8.20 -30.31
N ARG A 414 -12.03 7.93 -31.42
CA ARG A 414 -11.82 8.89 -32.51
C ARG A 414 -12.49 8.46 -33.80
N LYS A 415 -13.25 9.38 -34.41
CA LYS A 415 -13.86 9.25 -35.74
C LYS A 415 -13.56 10.49 -36.58
N GLY A 416 -12.78 10.32 -37.63
CA GLY A 416 -12.19 11.38 -38.43
C GLY A 416 -11.30 12.30 -37.59
N LYS A 417 -11.72 13.56 -37.48
CA LYS A 417 -11.06 14.59 -36.64
C LYS A 417 -11.82 14.87 -35.34
N LYS A 418 -12.84 14.07 -35.02
CA LYS A 418 -13.69 14.26 -33.85
C LYS A 418 -13.53 13.12 -32.86
N TYR A 419 -13.69 13.44 -31.59
CA TYR A 419 -13.55 12.52 -30.47
C TYR A 419 -14.87 12.38 -29.71
N ALA A 420 -15.03 11.24 -29.06
CA ALA A 420 -16.15 10.86 -28.22
C ALA A 420 -15.64 10.16 -26.96
N ALA A 421 -16.41 10.18 -25.88
CA ALA A 421 -16.13 9.43 -24.66
C ALA A 421 -17.18 8.34 -24.49
N TYR A 422 -16.74 7.11 -24.24
CA TYR A 422 -17.59 5.94 -24.01
C TYR A 422 -17.38 5.46 -22.57
N GLY A 423 -18.46 5.31 -21.81
CA GLY A 423 -18.42 4.77 -20.44
C GLY A 423 -18.48 3.26 -20.47
N LYS A 424 -17.49 2.58 -19.88
CA LYS A 424 -17.40 1.12 -19.87
C LYS A 424 -18.53 0.48 -19.08
N GLN A 425 -18.87 1.05 -17.93
CA GLN A 425 -19.94 0.54 -17.07
C GLN A 425 -21.34 0.88 -17.61
N GLN A 426 -21.52 2.08 -18.16
CA GLN A 426 -22.80 2.48 -18.78
C GLN A 426 -23.02 1.89 -20.17
N GLU A 427 -21.99 1.28 -20.76
CA GLU A 427 -21.98 0.68 -22.09
C GLU A 427 -22.52 1.61 -23.21
N SER A 428 -22.27 2.92 -23.08
CA SER A 428 -22.79 3.94 -23.99
C SER A 428 -21.86 5.15 -24.15
N LEU A 429 -22.11 5.94 -25.20
CA LEU A 429 -21.43 7.22 -25.40
C LEU A 429 -21.91 8.23 -24.36
N LEU A 430 -21.00 8.66 -23.48
CA LEU A 430 -21.22 9.75 -22.53
C LEU A 430 -21.02 11.12 -23.20
N LEU A 431 -20.08 11.19 -24.16
CA LEU A 431 -19.88 12.35 -25.02
C LEU A 431 -19.91 11.92 -26.50
N PRO A 432 -20.68 12.60 -27.38
CA PRO A 432 -20.79 12.25 -28.79
C PRO A 432 -19.54 12.61 -29.60
N TYR A 433 -19.43 12.13 -30.85
CA TYR A 433 -18.33 12.43 -31.80
C TYR A 433 -18.35 13.88 -32.32
N GLU A 434 -18.24 14.85 -31.42
CA GLU A 434 -18.35 16.29 -31.71
C GLU A 434 -17.13 17.09 -31.23
N TYR A 435 -16.31 16.50 -30.36
CA TYR A 435 -15.19 17.17 -29.71
C TYR A 435 -13.97 17.20 -30.62
N ASP A 436 -13.29 18.33 -30.68
CA ASP A 436 -12.04 18.47 -31.41
C ASP A 436 -10.91 17.70 -30.74
N GLU A 437 -10.98 17.55 -29.41
CA GLU A 437 -10.01 16.85 -28.58
C GLU A 437 -10.65 16.42 -27.26
N LEU A 438 -10.26 15.25 -26.76
CA LEU A 438 -10.53 14.78 -25.41
C LEU A 438 -9.21 14.26 -24.85
N ILE A 439 -8.72 14.90 -23.79
CA ILE A 439 -7.42 14.61 -23.16
C ILE A 439 -7.69 14.04 -21.77
N ASP A 440 -7.13 12.87 -21.47
CA ASP A 440 -7.15 12.35 -20.11
C ASP A 440 -6.30 13.27 -19.21
N LEU A 441 -6.90 13.80 -18.15
CA LEU A 441 -6.21 14.69 -17.21
C LEU A 441 -5.34 13.93 -16.20
N GLN A 442 -5.40 12.59 -16.20
CA GLN A 442 -4.67 11.71 -15.28
C GLN A 442 -4.81 12.16 -13.82
N VAL A 443 -6.05 12.48 -13.44
CA VAL A 443 -6.38 12.91 -12.08
C VAL A 443 -6.17 11.72 -11.14
N TYR A 444 -5.53 11.98 -10.01
CA TYR A 444 -5.44 11.02 -8.90
C TYR A 444 -6.00 11.69 -7.65
N THR A 445 -6.96 11.01 -7.03
CA THR A 445 -7.56 11.41 -5.75
C THR A 445 -7.25 10.37 -4.69
N GLU A 446 -7.65 10.61 -3.44
CA GLU A 446 -7.58 9.60 -2.38
C GLU A 446 -8.36 8.32 -2.73
N ALA A 447 -9.41 8.44 -3.54
CA ALA A 447 -10.19 7.30 -4.05
C ALA A 447 -9.50 6.55 -5.20
N GLY A 448 -8.32 6.99 -5.63
CA GLY A 448 -7.55 6.40 -6.72
C GLY A 448 -7.61 7.22 -8.01
N GLN A 449 -7.50 6.53 -9.14
CA GLN A 449 -7.45 7.19 -10.44
C GLN A 449 -8.82 7.72 -10.87
N GLY A 450 -8.86 8.97 -11.34
CA GLY A 450 -10.07 9.68 -11.73
C GLY A 450 -10.53 9.39 -13.17
N ASN A 451 -11.78 9.76 -13.46
CA ASN A 451 -12.44 9.59 -14.77
C ASN A 451 -12.64 10.93 -15.49
N GLN A 452 -11.72 11.87 -15.37
CA GLN A 452 -11.88 13.23 -15.89
C GLN A 452 -11.10 13.44 -17.19
N VAL A 453 -11.78 14.01 -18.19
CA VAL A 453 -11.17 14.43 -19.45
C VAL A 453 -11.33 15.93 -19.67
N LEU A 454 -10.26 16.56 -20.15
CA LEU A 454 -10.31 17.91 -20.71
C LEU A 454 -10.94 17.81 -22.11
N ALA A 455 -12.09 18.43 -22.27
CA ALA A 455 -12.84 18.45 -23.50
C ALA A 455 -12.65 19.77 -24.24
N LYS A 456 -12.30 19.69 -25.52
CA LYS A 456 -12.17 20.84 -26.42
C LYS A 456 -13.19 20.76 -27.54
N LYS A 457 -13.97 21.82 -27.71
CA LYS A 457 -14.98 21.91 -28.77
C LYS A 457 -15.17 23.34 -29.23
N ASP A 458 -14.98 23.60 -30.52
CA ASP A 458 -15.19 24.89 -31.18
C ASP A 458 -14.42 26.05 -30.50
N GLY A 459 -13.20 25.77 -30.04
CA GLY A 459 -12.34 26.72 -29.34
C GLY A 459 -12.64 26.91 -27.85
N LYS A 460 -13.68 26.23 -27.33
CA LYS A 460 -14.01 26.21 -25.90
C LYS A 460 -13.39 25.02 -25.19
N LEU A 461 -13.11 25.18 -23.90
CA LEU A 461 -12.61 24.11 -23.03
C LEU A 461 -13.60 23.85 -21.90
N GLY A 462 -13.57 22.63 -21.37
CA GLY A 462 -14.31 22.22 -20.19
C GLY A 462 -13.78 20.89 -19.65
N VAL A 463 -14.16 20.52 -18.44
CA VAL A 463 -13.76 19.25 -17.82
C VAL A 463 -15.01 18.40 -17.61
N PHE A 464 -15.00 17.21 -18.18
CA PHE A 464 -16.06 16.24 -18.03
C PHE A 464 -15.60 15.10 -17.14
N HIS A 465 -16.37 14.79 -16.10
CA HIS A 465 -16.17 13.63 -15.24
C HIS A 465 -17.08 12.49 -15.70
N GLY A 466 -16.48 11.45 -16.27
CA GLY A 466 -17.16 10.23 -16.68
C GLY A 466 -17.32 9.22 -15.55
N ASP A 467 -17.73 9.68 -14.38
CA ASP A 467 -18.07 8.82 -13.25
C ASP A 467 -19.08 7.74 -13.66
N ALA A 468 -18.97 6.56 -13.04
CA ALA A 468 -19.82 5.42 -13.33
C ALA A 468 -21.29 5.67 -12.98
N ASP A 469 -21.54 6.27 -11.81
CA ASP A 469 -22.88 6.44 -11.28
C ASP A 469 -23.49 7.76 -11.75
N GLN A 470 -22.68 8.83 -11.80
CA GLN A 470 -23.17 10.18 -12.11
C GLN A 470 -22.22 10.96 -13.04
N PRO A 471 -22.18 10.64 -14.35
CA PRO A 471 -21.35 11.39 -15.29
C PRO A 471 -21.85 12.83 -15.44
N ALA A 472 -20.96 13.80 -15.29
CA ALA A 472 -21.30 15.22 -15.25
C ALA A 472 -20.17 16.14 -15.74
N TRP A 473 -20.53 17.35 -16.15
CA TRP A 473 -19.55 18.41 -16.39
C TRP A 473 -19.12 19.01 -15.05
N LEU A 474 -17.84 18.89 -14.72
CA LEU A 474 -17.25 19.64 -13.61
C LEU A 474 -17.11 21.10 -14.02
N PHE A 475 -16.52 21.36 -15.19
CA PHE A 475 -16.51 22.68 -15.81
C PHE A 475 -17.14 22.59 -17.18
N SER A 476 -18.30 23.21 -17.35
CA SER A 476 -18.98 23.27 -18.65
C SER A 476 -18.10 23.96 -19.71
N LEU A 477 -18.31 23.61 -20.99
CA LEU A 477 -17.63 24.26 -22.11
C LEU A 477 -17.84 25.79 -22.10
N ASP A 478 -16.76 26.53 -21.90
CA ASP A 478 -16.73 27.98 -21.87
C ASP A 478 -15.45 28.50 -22.55
N ASP A 479 -15.34 29.81 -22.67
CA ASP A 479 -14.27 30.53 -23.38
C ASP A 479 -12.98 30.58 -22.52
N TYR A 480 -12.59 29.45 -21.92
CA TYR A 480 -11.32 29.29 -21.21
C TYR A 480 -10.17 29.19 -22.20
N GLU A 481 -9.06 29.87 -21.90
CA GLU A 481 -7.81 29.76 -22.65
C GLU A 481 -7.06 28.48 -22.30
N ASN A 482 -7.14 28.04 -21.04
CA ASN A 482 -6.49 26.84 -20.55
C ASN A 482 -7.20 26.33 -19.28
N ILE A 483 -7.16 25.01 -19.07
CA ILE A 483 -7.56 24.34 -17.84
C ILE A 483 -6.55 23.23 -17.58
N PHE A 484 -6.02 23.15 -16.37
CA PHE A 484 -5.26 21.98 -15.95
C PHE A 484 -5.58 21.62 -14.50
N TRP A 485 -5.57 20.31 -14.23
CA TRP A 485 -5.73 19.75 -12.89
C TRP A 485 -4.55 20.11 -12.01
N LEU A 486 -4.73 20.47 -10.74
CA LEU A 486 -3.67 20.75 -9.77
C LEU A 486 -3.40 19.53 -8.90
N HIS A 487 -4.34 19.21 -8.01
CA HIS A 487 -4.33 18.09 -7.07
C HIS A 487 -5.76 17.83 -6.57
N GLN A 488 -6.13 16.58 -6.29
CA GLN A 488 -7.50 16.18 -5.90
C GLN A 488 -8.56 16.80 -6.82
N ASP A 489 -9.52 17.56 -6.28
CA ASP A 489 -10.56 18.23 -7.05
C ASP A 489 -10.17 19.65 -7.52
N ALA A 490 -8.94 20.11 -7.26
CA ALA A 490 -8.53 21.48 -7.56
C ALA A 490 -8.02 21.64 -9.00
N TYR A 491 -8.42 22.72 -9.65
CA TYR A 491 -8.06 23.07 -11.03
C TYR A 491 -7.61 24.53 -11.15
N ALA A 492 -6.69 24.77 -12.08
CA ALA A 492 -6.34 26.11 -12.54
C ALA A 492 -7.06 26.40 -13.86
N LEU A 493 -7.81 27.51 -13.88
CA LEU A 493 -8.63 27.95 -15.02
C LEU A 493 -8.09 29.28 -15.53
N LYS A 494 -7.86 29.41 -16.84
CA LYS A 494 -7.42 30.66 -17.46
C LYS A 494 -8.51 31.29 -18.31
N LYS A 495 -8.79 32.58 -18.10
CA LYS A 495 -9.75 33.36 -18.89
C LYS A 495 -9.32 34.83 -18.95
N ASN A 496 -9.39 35.45 -20.12
CA ASN A 496 -9.00 36.85 -20.36
C ASN A 496 -7.56 37.18 -19.89
N GLY A 497 -6.62 36.27 -20.09
CA GLY A 497 -5.22 36.41 -19.71
C GLY A 497 -4.91 36.11 -18.23
N LEU A 498 -5.92 35.96 -17.37
CA LEU A 498 -5.75 35.76 -15.94
C LEU A 498 -6.20 34.35 -15.52
N TRP A 499 -5.62 33.87 -14.43
CA TRP A 499 -5.85 32.57 -13.82
C TRP A 499 -6.74 32.69 -12.58
N SER A 500 -7.50 31.63 -12.34
CA SER A 500 -8.33 31.39 -11.18
C SER A 500 -8.10 29.97 -10.68
N VAL A 501 -8.21 29.76 -9.36
CA VAL A 501 -8.19 28.42 -8.75
C VAL A 501 -9.60 28.05 -8.30
N ALA A 502 -10.06 26.86 -8.66
CA ALA A 502 -11.40 26.38 -8.34
C ALA A 502 -11.47 24.87 -8.15
N LEU A 503 -12.36 24.43 -7.27
CA LEU A 503 -12.76 23.03 -7.12
C LEU A 503 -13.95 22.70 -8.04
N SER A 504 -14.92 23.61 -8.09
CA SER A 504 -16.08 23.56 -8.99
C SER A 504 -16.43 24.97 -9.48
N PRO A 505 -17.38 25.12 -10.43
CA PRO A 505 -17.86 26.44 -10.86
C PRO A 505 -18.42 27.28 -9.72
N GLU A 506 -19.06 26.64 -8.73
CA GLU A 506 -19.70 27.21 -7.55
C GLU A 506 -18.73 27.35 -6.38
N ASN A 507 -17.71 26.49 -6.32
CA ASN A 507 -16.66 26.51 -5.30
C ASN A 507 -15.33 26.98 -5.91
N ARG A 508 -15.23 28.30 -6.06
CA ARG A 508 -14.08 29.00 -6.62
C ARG A 508 -13.33 29.73 -5.51
N TRP A 509 -12.03 29.48 -5.38
CA TRP A 509 -11.20 30.11 -4.35
C TRP A 509 -10.71 31.50 -4.72
N SER A 510 -10.61 31.81 -6.02
CA SER A 510 -10.27 33.15 -6.49
C SER A 510 -11.02 33.50 -7.76
N ASP A 511 -11.29 34.78 -7.98
CA ASP A 511 -11.64 35.24 -9.33
C ASP A 511 -10.44 35.10 -10.30
N PHE A 512 -10.64 35.45 -11.57
CA PHE A 512 -9.57 35.53 -12.56
C PHE A 512 -8.67 36.73 -12.26
N GLU A 513 -7.80 36.59 -11.26
CA GLU A 513 -6.97 37.67 -10.72
C GLU A 513 -5.47 37.37 -10.72
N PHE A 514 -5.08 36.11 -10.97
CA PHE A 514 -3.68 35.71 -10.97
C PHE A 514 -3.06 35.81 -12.36
N ASP A 515 -1.86 36.35 -12.46
CA ASP A 515 -1.12 36.42 -13.73
C ASP A 515 -0.57 35.04 -14.13
N LEU A 516 -0.34 34.16 -13.15
CA LEU A 516 0.20 32.82 -13.35
C LEU A 516 -0.21 31.88 -12.20
N VAL A 517 -0.50 30.63 -12.53
CA VAL A 517 -0.58 29.51 -11.57
C VAL A 517 0.34 28.40 -12.04
N VAL A 518 1.14 27.85 -11.13
CA VAL A 518 2.11 26.76 -11.40
C VAL A 518 1.96 25.66 -10.35
N LYS A 519 2.08 24.40 -10.77
CA LYS A 519 2.16 23.27 -9.83
C LYS A 519 3.47 23.31 -9.05
N LYS A 520 3.46 22.71 -7.86
CA LYS A 520 4.65 22.38 -7.06
C LYS A 520 4.55 20.94 -6.56
N ALA A 521 5.60 20.48 -5.88
CA ALA A 521 5.56 19.22 -5.16
C ALA A 521 4.46 19.22 -4.07
N LEU A 522 3.92 18.05 -3.75
CA LEU A 522 2.80 17.86 -2.82
C LEU A 522 3.28 17.84 -1.35
N VAL A 523 4.05 18.86 -0.95
CA VAL A 523 4.57 19.03 0.42
C VAL A 523 4.20 20.42 0.89
N GLU A 524 3.28 20.56 1.84
CA GLU A 524 2.71 21.86 2.24
C GLU A 524 2.06 22.58 1.04
N GLY A 525 0.95 22.02 0.56
CA GLY A 525 0.22 22.48 -0.64
C GLY A 525 0.79 21.99 -1.96
N PHE A 526 0.17 22.40 -3.07
CA PHE A 526 0.35 21.77 -4.39
C PHE A 526 0.46 22.73 -5.58
N ALA A 527 0.26 24.04 -5.38
CA ALA A 527 0.54 25.04 -6.41
C ALA A 527 0.91 26.41 -5.82
N TYR A 528 1.54 27.24 -6.65
CA TYR A 528 1.70 28.66 -6.40
C TYR A 528 0.88 29.48 -7.39
N ALA A 529 0.22 30.53 -6.88
CA ALA A 529 -0.51 31.51 -7.66
C ALA A 529 0.12 32.90 -7.51
N PHE A 530 0.35 33.60 -8.62
CA PHE A 530 1.03 34.89 -8.62
C PHE A 530 0.08 36.04 -8.95
N LYS A 531 0.14 37.12 -8.18
CA LYS A 531 -0.56 38.38 -8.44
C LYS A 531 0.44 39.53 -8.40
N GLY A 532 0.94 39.95 -9.56
CA GLY A 532 2.07 40.86 -9.64
C GLY A 532 3.32 40.30 -8.98
N HIS A 533 3.74 40.93 -7.87
CA HIS A 533 4.89 40.52 -7.05
C HIS A 533 4.51 39.60 -5.88
N ASP A 534 3.22 39.47 -5.58
CA ASP A 534 2.72 38.63 -4.50
C ASP A 534 2.62 37.17 -4.96
N VAL A 535 2.92 36.26 -4.03
CA VAL A 535 2.85 34.81 -4.23
C VAL A 535 1.94 34.22 -3.17
N TYR A 536 1.01 33.38 -3.63
CA TYR A 536 0.03 32.68 -2.81
C TYR A 536 0.27 31.18 -2.94
N LEU A 537 0.19 30.48 -1.82
CA LEU A 537 0.16 29.03 -1.75
C LEU A 537 -1.27 28.55 -2.00
N VAL A 538 -1.39 27.51 -2.82
CA VAL A 538 -2.62 26.75 -3.02
C VAL A 538 -2.46 25.42 -2.29
N SER A 539 -3.33 25.15 -1.32
CA SER A 539 -3.31 23.95 -0.48
C SER A 539 -4.72 23.34 -0.36
N GLU A 540 -4.83 22.24 0.34
CA GLU A 540 -6.10 21.62 0.77
C GLU A 540 -6.98 22.59 1.58
N TYR A 541 -6.37 23.58 2.26
CA TYR A 541 -7.06 24.62 3.04
C TYR A 541 -7.37 25.89 2.21
N GLY A 542 -7.18 25.84 0.89
CA GLY A 542 -7.43 26.93 -0.03
C GLY A 542 -6.19 27.82 -0.28
N LEU A 543 -6.46 29.10 -0.55
CA LEU A 543 -5.43 30.11 -0.85
C LEU A 543 -4.93 30.80 0.42
N SER A 544 -3.62 30.86 0.58
CA SER A 544 -2.93 31.63 1.61
C SER A 544 -1.72 32.37 1.03
N ARG A 545 -1.22 33.40 1.72
CA ARG A 545 0.06 34.02 1.37
C ARG A 545 1.16 32.97 1.55
N ALA A 546 2.02 32.80 0.55
CA ALA A 546 3.06 31.78 0.59
C ALA A 546 4.11 32.13 1.66
N GLU A 547 4.47 31.17 2.51
CA GLU A 547 5.54 31.39 3.49
C GLU A 547 6.89 31.47 2.73
N LYS A 548 7.71 32.48 3.07
CA LYS A 548 8.91 32.80 2.28
C LYS A 548 10.01 31.77 2.43
N THR A 549 10.13 31.16 3.60
CA THR A 549 11.10 30.10 3.89
C THR A 549 10.75 28.85 3.06
N LEU A 550 9.50 28.42 3.07
CA LEU A 550 8.98 27.35 2.23
C LEU A 550 9.21 27.64 0.75
N VAL A 551 8.88 28.85 0.26
CA VAL A 551 9.15 29.24 -1.13
C VAL A 551 10.65 29.19 -1.45
N LEU A 552 11.52 29.57 -0.51
CA LEU A 552 12.96 29.51 -0.70
C LEU A 552 13.45 28.06 -0.77
N GLU A 553 12.98 27.21 0.13
CA GLU A 553 13.25 25.77 0.16
C GLU A 553 12.83 25.11 -1.14
N ASP A 554 11.58 25.35 -1.58
CA ASP A 554 11.03 24.83 -2.83
C ASP A 554 11.87 25.18 -4.07
N VAL A 555 12.47 26.37 -4.06
CA VAL A 555 13.23 26.89 -5.19
C VAL A 555 14.71 26.51 -5.14
N GLU A 556 15.27 26.30 -3.96
CA GLU A 556 16.65 25.87 -3.75
C GLU A 556 16.81 24.34 -3.80
N ASP A 557 15.74 23.59 -3.56
CA ASP A 557 15.73 22.14 -3.66
C ASP A 557 15.93 21.67 -5.13
N ARG A 558 16.92 20.80 -5.33
CA ARG A 558 17.22 20.23 -6.64
C ARG A 558 16.14 19.25 -7.11
N TYR A 559 15.42 18.59 -6.20
CA TYR A 559 14.32 17.68 -6.51
C TYR A 559 13.09 18.41 -7.08
N TYR A 560 12.86 19.67 -6.73
CA TYR A 560 11.70 20.45 -7.20
C TYR A 560 11.96 21.29 -8.44
N SER A 561 13.18 21.24 -8.98
CA SER A 561 13.58 21.96 -10.20
C SER A 561 12.76 21.59 -11.45
N TYR A 562 12.08 20.43 -11.45
CA TYR A 562 11.18 20.01 -12.53
C TYR A 562 9.88 20.81 -12.61
N TYR A 563 9.43 21.44 -11.51
CA TYR A 563 8.14 22.14 -11.46
C TYR A 563 8.22 23.58 -11.97
N PHE A 564 9.41 24.20 -11.91
CA PHE A 564 9.58 25.62 -12.16
C PHE A 564 10.59 25.88 -13.27
N ASP A 565 10.12 26.52 -14.35
CA ASP A 565 11.04 27.06 -15.35
C ASP A 565 11.89 28.22 -14.78
N ALA A 566 12.88 28.66 -15.54
CA ALA A 566 13.82 29.70 -15.11
C ALA A 566 13.15 31.04 -14.75
N GLU A 567 12.04 31.40 -15.38
CA GLU A 567 11.33 32.65 -15.11
C GLU A 567 10.46 32.54 -13.86
N VAL A 568 9.75 31.42 -13.69
CA VAL A 568 8.99 31.11 -12.46
C VAL A 568 9.93 31.11 -11.26
N ARG A 569 11.05 30.39 -11.38
CA ARG A 569 12.07 30.29 -10.33
C ARG A 569 12.61 31.66 -9.91
N LYS A 570 12.87 32.52 -10.89
CA LYS A 570 13.32 33.90 -10.65
C LYS A 570 12.27 34.74 -9.90
N ARG A 571 10.99 34.60 -10.24
CA ARG A 571 9.90 35.31 -9.53
C ARG A 571 9.76 34.83 -8.09
N LEU A 572 9.80 33.52 -7.86
CA LEU A 572 9.75 32.94 -6.51
C LEU A 572 10.95 33.35 -5.66
N LEU A 573 12.17 33.33 -6.21
CA LEU A 573 13.36 33.85 -5.52
C LEU A 573 13.25 35.34 -5.16
N ALA A 574 12.68 36.15 -6.06
CA ALA A 574 12.47 37.57 -5.79
C ALA A 574 11.45 37.79 -4.67
N TYR A 575 10.39 36.98 -4.62
CA TYR A 575 9.41 36.99 -3.54
C TYR A 575 10.03 36.58 -2.20
N ALA A 576 10.72 35.44 -2.16
CA ALA A 576 11.35 34.89 -0.96
C ALA A 576 12.41 35.84 -0.37
N LYS A 577 13.17 36.55 -1.23
CA LYS A 577 14.24 37.48 -0.83
C LYS A 577 13.77 38.93 -0.62
N GLY A 578 12.52 39.25 -0.95
CA GLY A 578 11.96 40.58 -0.74
C GLY A 578 11.81 40.89 0.75
N GLU A 579 11.75 42.17 1.11
CA GLU A 579 11.43 42.58 2.49
C GLU A 579 10.04 42.05 2.89
N GLN A 580 9.89 41.59 4.13
CA GLN A 580 8.60 41.18 4.67
C GLN A 580 7.79 42.45 4.88
N SER A 581 6.66 42.58 4.18
CA SER A 581 5.65 43.52 4.65
C SER A 581 5.16 42.96 5.98
N ASP A 582 5.38 43.67 7.08
CA ASP A 582 4.74 43.37 8.36
C ASP A 582 3.22 43.44 8.14
N VAL A 583 2.59 42.29 7.91
CA VAL A 583 1.14 42.21 7.84
C VAL A 583 0.65 41.81 9.22
N ASP A 584 0.69 42.77 10.14
CA ASP A 584 0.12 42.64 11.49
C ASP A 584 -1.40 42.40 11.47
N SER A 585 -2.05 42.48 10.30
CA SER A 585 -3.49 42.32 10.14
C SER A 585 -3.87 40.96 9.57
N VAL A 586 -4.73 40.23 10.28
CA VAL A 586 -5.41 39.03 9.77
C VAL A 586 -6.33 39.40 8.59
N ASP A 587 -6.23 38.67 7.48
CA ASP A 587 -7.15 38.76 6.33
C ASP A 587 -7.43 37.37 5.73
N GLN A 588 -8.16 37.33 4.62
CA GLN A 588 -8.60 36.09 3.97
C GLN A 588 -7.46 35.18 3.48
N TYR A 589 -6.25 35.71 3.28
CA TYR A 589 -5.06 34.98 2.84
C TYR A 589 -4.08 34.69 3.99
N THR A 590 -4.45 34.92 5.24
CA THR A 590 -3.64 34.46 6.38
C THR A 590 -3.60 32.92 6.39
N PRO A 591 -2.41 32.29 6.49
CA PRO A 591 -2.26 30.83 6.60
C PRO A 591 -2.98 30.27 7.83
N VAL A 592 -3.47 29.04 7.74
CA VAL A 592 -4.24 28.39 8.83
C VAL A 592 -3.37 28.11 10.05
N GLU A 593 -2.10 27.77 9.85
CA GLU A 593 -1.10 27.55 10.90
C GLU A 593 -0.81 28.85 11.65
N THR A 594 -0.78 29.98 10.93
CA THR A 594 -0.62 31.31 11.55
C THR A 594 -1.85 31.66 12.38
N LEU A 595 -3.06 31.41 11.88
CA LEU A 595 -4.29 31.61 12.63
C LEU A 595 -4.34 30.74 13.89
N TYR A 596 -3.98 29.45 13.77
CA TYR A 596 -3.89 28.53 14.89
C TYR A 596 -2.90 29.02 15.96
N ASN A 597 -1.69 29.43 15.56
CA ASN A 597 -0.69 29.94 16.50
C ASN A 597 -1.16 31.22 17.20
N LEU A 598 -1.78 32.16 16.47
CA LEU A 598 -2.38 33.35 17.06
C LEU A 598 -3.51 32.99 18.04
N GLY A 599 -4.28 31.94 17.74
CA GLY A 599 -5.31 31.39 18.61
C GLY A 599 -4.73 30.86 19.93
N MET A 600 -3.66 30.07 19.84
CA MET A 600 -2.93 29.54 21.00
C MET A 600 -2.32 30.66 21.85
N GLU A 601 -1.64 31.63 21.23
CA GLU A 601 -1.07 32.80 21.93
C GLU A 601 -2.14 33.63 22.64
N ALA A 602 -3.29 33.85 21.99
CA ALA A 602 -4.41 34.57 22.59
C ALA A 602 -5.01 33.78 23.77
N TYR A 603 -5.11 32.46 23.66
CA TYR A 603 -5.58 31.59 24.74
C TYR A 603 -4.64 31.65 25.95
N GLU A 604 -3.32 31.53 25.74
CA GLU A 604 -2.31 31.63 26.80
C GLU A 604 -2.29 33.02 27.47
N ALA A 605 -2.59 34.07 26.71
CA ALA A 605 -2.73 35.43 27.22
C ALA A 605 -4.06 35.69 27.96
N GLY A 606 -5.00 34.74 27.92
CA GLY A 606 -6.35 34.87 28.49
C GLY A 606 -7.31 35.75 27.67
N ASP A 607 -6.99 36.06 26.41
CA ASP A 607 -7.86 36.76 25.45
C ASP A 607 -8.68 35.73 24.65
N TYR A 608 -9.60 35.06 25.35
CA TYR A 608 -10.35 33.93 24.80
C TYR A 608 -11.25 34.30 23.63
N GLU A 609 -11.78 35.53 23.58
CA GLU A 609 -12.53 36.01 22.43
C GLU A 609 -11.70 36.03 21.16
N LYS A 610 -10.42 36.43 21.24
CA LYS A 610 -9.50 36.35 20.09
C LYS A 610 -9.10 34.92 19.78
N ALA A 611 -8.88 34.08 20.78
CA ALA A 611 -8.58 32.67 20.56
C ALA A 611 -9.68 32.00 19.73
N ILE A 612 -10.94 32.15 20.16
CA ILE A 612 -12.12 31.66 19.44
C ILE A 612 -12.21 32.27 18.05
N LEU A 613 -11.95 33.56 17.88
CA LEU A 613 -11.98 34.21 16.56
C LEU A 613 -10.96 33.60 15.59
N TYR A 614 -9.70 33.45 16.01
CA TYR A 614 -8.64 32.95 15.14
C TYR A 614 -8.81 31.47 14.80
N ASP A 615 -9.15 30.64 15.79
CA ASP A 615 -9.47 29.24 15.53
C ASP A 615 -10.72 29.09 14.65
N THR A 616 -11.74 29.97 14.78
CA THR A 616 -12.90 29.96 13.86
C THR A 616 -12.48 30.19 12.43
N LEU A 617 -11.63 31.19 12.17
CA LEU A 617 -11.15 31.50 10.83
C LEU A 617 -10.33 30.36 10.21
N ALA A 618 -9.54 29.64 11.01
CA ALA A 618 -8.79 28.46 10.56
C ALA A 618 -9.71 27.25 10.34
N ALA A 619 -10.65 27.01 11.25
CA ALA A 619 -11.61 25.92 11.16
C ALA A 619 -12.55 26.06 9.95
N GLU A 620 -12.98 27.27 9.60
CA GLU A 620 -13.78 27.54 8.39
C GLU A 620 -13.01 27.24 7.09
N LYS A 621 -11.68 27.25 7.13
CA LYS A 621 -10.80 26.80 6.03
C LYS A 621 -10.55 25.29 6.05
N GLY A 622 -11.13 24.56 7.00
CA GLY A 622 -10.98 23.11 7.14
C GLY A 622 -9.84 22.66 8.05
N TYR A 623 -9.21 23.55 8.84
CA TYR A 623 -8.03 23.20 9.64
C TYR A 623 -8.39 22.38 10.91
N PRO A 624 -8.03 21.09 10.99
CA PRO A 624 -8.54 20.20 12.04
C PRO A 624 -8.06 20.52 13.47
N PRO A 625 -6.81 20.95 13.71
CA PRO A 625 -6.37 21.35 15.06
C PRO A 625 -7.20 22.50 15.66
N SER A 626 -7.56 23.50 14.85
CA SER A 626 -8.42 24.61 15.31
C SER A 626 -9.85 24.16 15.60
N MET A 627 -10.39 23.19 14.84
CA MET A 627 -11.70 22.59 15.16
C MET A 627 -11.67 21.92 16.55
N ASN A 628 -10.61 21.16 16.84
CA ASN A 628 -10.41 20.57 18.17
C ASN A 628 -10.30 21.65 19.27
N ASN A 629 -9.52 22.70 19.05
CA ASN A 629 -9.37 23.79 20.03
C ASN A 629 -10.69 24.49 20.32
N LEU A 630 -11.47 24.83 19.28
CA LEU A 630 -12.81 25.41 19.44
C LEU A 630 -13.70 24.49 20.26
N ALA A 631 -13.71 23.20 19.91
CA ALA A 631 -14.52 22.22 20.60
C ALA A 631 -14.16 22.14 22.09
N HIS A 632 -12.87 22.11 22.41
CA HIS A 632 -12.37 22.10 23.78
C HIS A 632 -12.72 23.39 24.54
N MET A 633 -12.59 24.57 23.92
CA MET A 633 -13.00 25.84 24.53
C MET A 633 -14.51 25.84 24.83
N TYR A 634 -15.35 25.47 23.86
CA TYR A 634 -16.79 25.37 24.09
C TYR A 634 -17.19 24.25 25.06
N TYR A 635 -16.31 23.27 25.31
CA TYR A 635 -16.56 22.18 26.24
C TYR A 635 -16.29 22.58 27.70
N SER A 636 -15.16 23.25 27.98
CA SER A 636 -14.66 23.40 29.35
C SER A 636 -14.25 24.82 29.76
N LEU A 637 -14.26 25.80 28.86
CA LEU A 637 -13.81 27.15 29.20
C LEU A 637 -14.91 27.95 29.92
N GLU A 638 -14.67 28.30 31.18
CA GLU A 638 -15.63 29.04 32.01
C GLU A 638 -16.10 30.35 31.34
N GLY A 639 -17.41 30.48 31.17
CA GLY A 639 -18.07 31.65 30.57
C GLY A 639 -18.23 31.56 29.05
N PHE A 640 -17.70 30.53 28.40
CA PHE A 640 -17.79 30.30 26.96
C PHE A 640 -18.39 28.93 26.62
N GLU A 641 -18.85 28.15 27.60
CA GLU A 641 -19.34 26.79 27.37
C GLU A 641 -20.60 26.76 26.49
N ASP A 642 -20.60 25.90 25.48
CA ASP A 642 -21.74 25.64 24.59
C ASP A 642 -21.65 24.19 24.07
N ALA A 643 -22.41 23.30 24.70
CA ALA A 643 -22.37 21.86 24.41
C ALA A 643 -22.67 21.53 22.93
N ASN A 644 -23.56 22.30 22.29
CA ASN A 644 -23.90 22.06 20.88
C ASN A 644 -22.76 22.47 19.96
N LYS A 645 -22.07 23.58 20.25
CA LYS A 645 -20.89 23.99 19.48
C LYS A 645 -19.70 23.08 19.72
N ALA A 646 -19.51 22.62 20.97
CA ALA A 646 -18.48 21.63 21.28
C ALA A 646 -18.67 20.35 20.47
N PHE A 647 -19.88 19.80 20.47
CA PHE A 647 -20.24 18.63 19.66
C PHE A 647 -20.00 18.89 18.16
N TYR A 648 -20.52 20.00 17.63
CA TYR A 648 -20.38 20.36 16.22
C TYR A 648 -18.92 20.43 15.75
N TRP A 649 -18.04 21.09 16.52
CA TRP A 649 -16.64 21.21 16.14
C TRP A 649 -15.85 19.92 16.33
N TYR A 650 -16.16 19.12 17.35
CA TYR A 650 -15.59 17.78 17.48
C TYR A 650 -16.00 16.87 16.33
N GLU A 651 -17.26 16.92 15.88
CA GLU A 651 -17.76 16.17 14.73
C GLU A 651 -17.01 16.55 13.45
N LEU A 652 -16.87 17.84 13.16
CA LEU A 652 -16.11 18.30 11.99
C LEU A 652 -14.62 17.93 12.08
N GLY A 653 -13.99 18.11 13.24
CA GLY A 653 -12.58 17.76 13.44
C GLY A 653 -12.33 16.26 13.29
N ALA A 654 -13.24 15.42 13.79
CA ALA A 654 -13.16 13.97 13.65
C ALA A 654 -13.33 13.54 12.18
N ALA A 655 -14.29 14.13 11.46
CA ALA A 655 -14.49 13.89 10.03
C ALA A 655 -13.27 14.32 9.18
N ALA A 656 -12.55 15.36 9.63
CA ALA A 656 -11.32 15.84 9.01
C ALA A 656 -10.04 15.11 9.50
N GLY A 657 -10.18 14.00 10.23
CA GLY A 657 -9.06 13.13 10.61
C GLY A 657 -8.32 13.52 11.89
N ASN A 658 -8.79 14.49 12.67
CA ASN A 658 -8.13 14.88 13.91
C ASN A 658 -8.43 13.88 15.05
N HIS A 659 -7.42 13.12 15.46
CA HIS A 659 -7.57 12.08 16.48
C HIS A 659 -7.85 12.62 17.89
N HIS A 660 -7.46 13.87 18.22
CA HIS A 660 -7.90 14.53 19.46
C HIS A 660 -9.40 14.82 19.42
N ALA A 661 -9.90 15.32 18.29
CA ALA A 661 -11.32 15.58 18.09
C ALA A 661 -12.15 14.29 18.06
N MET A 662 -11.64 13.20 17.48
CA MET A 662 -12.27 11.88 17.55
C MET A 662 -12.46 11.42 19.00
N ASN A 663 -11.42 11.55 19.84
CA ASN A 663 -11.54 11.23 21.26
C ASN A 663 -12.53 12.16 22.00
N GLY A 664 -12.49 13.46 21.70
CA GLY A 664 -13.44 14.45 22.23
C GLY A 664 -14.89 14.14 21.84
N LEU A 665 -15.14 13.76 20.58
CA LEU A 665 -16.44 13.32 20.08
C LEU A 665 -16.91 12.06 20.80
N GLY A 666 -16.00 11.11 21.01
CA GLY A 666 -16.27 9.94 21.83
C GLY A 666 -16.71 10.30 23.25
N CYS A 667 -16.05 11.26 23.88
CA CYS A 667 -16.43 11.78 25.20
C CYS A 667 -17.81 12.46 25.18
N CYS A 668 -18.16 13.18 24.10
CA CYS A 668 -19.48 13.76 23.94
C CYS A 668 -20.58 12.69 23.89
N TYR A 669 -20.38 11.62 23.14
CA TYR A 669 -21.30 10.48 23.11
C TYR A 669 -21.32 9.69 24.43
N ARG A 670 -20.20 9.59 25.16
CA ARG A 670 -20.17 8.93 26.47
C ARG A 670 -21.04 9.66 27.49
N HIS A 671 -20.95 10.98 27.55
CA HIS A 671 -21.55 11.79 28.62
C HIS A 671 -22.80 12.58 28.18
N GLY A 672 -23.22 12.48 26.92
CA GLY A 672 -24.36 13.23 26.39
C GLY A 672 -24.12 14.73 26.26
N ILE A 673 -22.93 15.13 25.78
CA ILE A 673 -22.57 16.55 25.61
C ILE A 673 -22.93 17.00 24.20
N GLY A 674 -23.97 17.81 24.07
CA GLY A 674 -24.47 18.29 22.77
C GLY A 674 -25.20 17.21 21.95
N THR A 675 -25.32 16.01 22.49
CA THR A 675 -25.99 14.84 21.91
C THR A 675 -26.59 13.99 23.03
N GLU A 676 -27.45 13.03 22.70
CA GLU A 676 -27.82 11.97 23.65
C GLU A 676 -26.66 10.98 23.82
N PRO A 677 -26.50 10.37 25.02
CA PRO A 677 -25.48 9.34 25.22
C PRO A 677 -25.63 8.15 24.27
N ASP A 678 -24.53 7.70 23.67
CA ASP A 678 -24.49 6.57 22.74
C ASP A 678 -23.16 5.80 22.90
N ALA A 679 -23.25 4.58 23.44
CA ALA A 679 -22.09 3.74 23.74
C ALA A 679 -21.35 3.28 22.48
N ASP A 680 -22.10 2.93 21.42
CA ASP A 680 -21.52 2.40 20.18
C ASP A 680 -20.75 3.50 19.45
N GLN A 681 -21.31 4.72 19.40
CA GLN A 681 -20.61 5.89 18.84
C GLN A 681 -19.41 6.31 19.68
N ALA A 682 -19.53 6.31 21.01
CA ALA A 682 -18.42 6.62 21.90
C ALA A 682 -17.22 5.69 21.65
N MET A 683 -17.48 4.39 21.63
CA MET A 683 -16.44 3.38 21.38
C MET A 683 -15.89 3.45 19.95
N TYR A 684 -16.73 3.70 18.95
CA TYR A 684 -16.29 3.83 17.56
C TYR A 684 -15.27 4.96 17.39
N TRP A 685 -15.59 6.17 17.87
CA TRP A 685 -14.72 7.33 17.69
C TRP A 685 -13.47 7.27 18.57
N MET A 686 -13.56 6.78 19.81
CA MET A 686 -12.37 6.53 20.63
C MET A 686 -11.51 5.42 20.03
N GLY A 687 -12.10 4.37 19.47
CA GLY A 687 -11.38 3.31 18.77
C GLY A 687 -10.58 3.85 17.57
N LYS A 688 -11.19 4.74 16.77
CA LYS A 688 -10.50 5.43 15.66
C LYS A 688 -9.35 6.30 16.15
N ALA A 689 -9.55 7.07 17.23
CA ALA A 689 -8.47 7.85 17.83
C ALA A 689 -7.32 6.95 18.33
N ALA A 690 -7.64 5.81 18.94
CA ALA A 690 -6.68 4.83 19.43
C ALA A 690 -5.88 4.16 18.28
N GLU A 691 -6.52 3.84 17.14
CA GLU A 691 -5.84 3.35 15.92
C GLU A 691 -4.79 4.34 15.40
N HIS A 692 -4.98 5.65 15.63
CA HIS A 692 -4.01 6.71 15.33
C HIS A 692 -3.00 6.98 16.45
N GLY A 693 -2.90 6.10 17.45
CA GLY A 693 -1.93 6.19 18.55
C GLY A 693 -2.31 7.20 19.65
N HIS A 694 -3.57 7.63 19.74
CA HIS A 694 -3.99 8.56 20.78
C HIS A 694 -4.11 7.86 22.14
N ALA A 695 -3.11 8.03 23.00
CA ALA A 695 -3.01 7.35 24.29
C ALA A 695 -4.23 7.57 25.22
N LEU A 696 -4.79 8.79 25.25
CA LEU A 696 -5.96 9.09 26.08
C LEU A 696 -7.24 8.38 25.59
N ALA A 697 -7.34 8.05 24.31
CA ALA A 697 -8.46 7.26 23.81
C ALA A 697 -8.42 5.83 24.35
N HIS A 698 -7.23 5.23 24.45
CA HIS A 698 -7.07 3.95 25.13
C HIS A 698 -7.49 4.03 26.60
N ASN A 699 -7.11 5.08 27.32
CA ASN A 699 -7.54 5.25 28.71
C ASN A 699 -9.07 5.44 28.84
N ASN A 700 -9.69 6.19 27.94
CA ASN A 700 -11.14 6.38 27.94
C ASN A 700 -11.90 5.08 27.60
N LEU A 701 -11.40 4.26 26.67
CA LEU A 701 -11.93 2.93 26.37
C LEU A 701 -11.77 1.97 27.56
N GLY A 702 -10.60 2.02 28.22
CA GLY A 702 -10.33 1.26 29.43
C GLY A 702 -11.34 1.60 30.54
N ALA A 703 -11.63 2.89 30.71
CA ALA A 703 -12.64 3.36 31.66
C ALA A 703 -14.06 2.88 31.31
N ILE A 704 -14.45 2.91 30.03
CA ILE A 704 -15.77 2.40 29.60
C ILE A 704 -15.95 0.91 29.97
N TYR A 705 -14.93 0.08 29.71
CA TYR A 705 -14.97 -1.35 30.06
C TYR A 705 -14.86 -1.61 31.56
N TYR A 706 -14.16 -0.74 32.28
CA TYR A 706 -14.03 -0.83 33.73
C TYR A 706 -15.34 -0.45 34.44
N ASP A 707 -15.95 0.68 34.08
CA ASP A 707 -17.15 1.21 34.73
C ASP A 707 -18.35 0.28 34.51
N GLY A 708 -18.46 -0.31 33.32
CA GLY A 708 -19.55 -1.23 33.00
C GLY A 708 -20.93 -0.58 32.84
N GLU A 709 -20.99 0.77 32.81
CA GLU A 709 -22.26 1.52 32.77
C GLU A 709 -22.86 1.58 31.35
N LEU A 710 -22.00 1.76 30.34
CA LEU A 710 -22.41 1.85 28.93
C LEU A 710 -22.35 0.51 28.20
N VAL A 711 -21.46 -0.39 28.63
CA VAL A 711 -21.28 -1.75 28.11
C VAL A 711 -21.05 -2.71 29.27
N PRO A 712 -21.28 -4.04 29.12
CA PRO A 712 -20.95 -4.98 30.19
C PRO A 712 -19.49 -4.84 30.63
N GLN A 713 -19.26 -4.80 31.96
CA GLN A 713 -17.92 -4.71 32.53
C GLN A 713 -17.01 -5.84 32.01
N ASP A 714 -15.81 -5.48 31.58
CA ASP A 714 -14.81 -6.39 31.02
C ASP A 714 -13.41 -5.98 31.49
N LEU A 715 -12.97 -6.55 32.62
CA LEU A 715 -11.70 -6.20 33.25
C LEU A 715 -10.47 -6.65 32.44
N ASP A 716 -10.63 -7.58 31.49
CA ASP A 716 -9.54 -8.02 30.62
C ASP A 716 -9.34 -7.01 29.50
N LYS A 717 -10.43 -6.52 28.91
CA LYS A 717 -10.35 -5.42 27.93
C LYS A 717 -9.93 -4.11 28.56
N ALA A 718 -10.44 -3.79 29.75
CA ALA A 718 -10.00 -2.60 30.49
C ALA A 718 -8.49 -2.62 30.71
N LEU A 719 -7.96 -3.74 31.19
CA LEU A 719 -6.52 -3.93 31.38
C LEU A 719 -5.75 -3.78 30.06
N TRP A 720 -6.19 -4.46 29.00
CA TRP A 720 -5.55 -4.36 27.69
C TRP A 720 -5.47 -2.92 27.19
N HIS A 721 -6.57 -2.16 27.28
CA HIS A 721 -6.59 -0.76 26.87
C HIS A 721 -5.65 0.11 27.72
N TYR A 722 -5.64 -0.05 29.04
CA TYR A 722 -4.71 0.69 29.89
C TYR A 722 -3.25 0.34 29.65
N GLU A 723 -2.92 -0.93 29.37
CA GLU A 723 -1.56 -1.34 28.96
C GLU A 723 -1.17 -0.70 27.62
N GLN A 724 -2.10 -0.56 26.66
CA GLN A 724 -1.83 0.19 25.43
C GLN A 724 -1.61 1.69 25.69
N GLY A 725 -2.40 2.29 26.59
CA GLY A 725 -2.22 3.68 27.03
C GLY A 725 -0.84 3.92 27.64
N GLU A 726 -0.36 3.00 28.48
CA GLU A 726 1.01 3.00 29.01
C GLU A 726 2.06 2.94 27.90
N LEU A 727 1.93 2.00 26.96
CA LEU A 727 2.88 1.85 25.84
C LEU A 727 2.97 3.13 25.00
N LEU A 728 1.87 3.89 24.88
CA LEU A 728 1.81 5.17 24.17
C LEU A 728 2.17 6.38 25.05
N GLY A 729 2.65 6.15 26.27
CA GLY A 729 3.18 7.21 27.15
C GLY A 729 2.15 7.92 28.03
N SER A 730 0.93 7.38 28.17
CA SER A 730 -0.10 7.90 29.09
C SER A 730 -0.55 6.80 30.07
N PRO A 731 0.33 6.34 30.97
CA PRO A 731 -0.01 5.28 31.92
C PRO A 731 -1.02 5.75 32.96
N VAL A 732 -1.91 4.84 33.36
CA VAL A 732 -2.79 4.99 34.52
C VAL A 732 -2.40 3.98 35.60
N PHE A 733 -1.28 4.26 36.28
CA PHE A 733 -0.62 3.31 37.17
C PHE A 733 -1.51 2.78 38.30
N GLU A 734 -2.35 3.63 38.90
CA GLU A 734 -3.34 3.20 39.91
C GLU A 734 -4.24 2.07 39.37
N TRP A 735 -4.85 2.28 38.20
CA TRP A 735 -5.77 1.32 37.58
C TRP A 735 -5.07 0.05 37.10
N LEU A 736 -3.86 0.17 36.56
CA LEU A 736 -3.03 -0.97 36.18
C LEU A 736 -2.69 -1.82 37.42
N GLY A 737 -2.27 -1.17 38.52
CA GLY A 737 -2.01 -1.83 39.79
C GLY A 737 -3.23 -2.57 40.32
N TYR A 738 -4.38 -1.90 40.36
CA TYR A 738 -5.65 -2.49 40.80
C TYR A 738 -6.08 -3.69 39.96
N LEU A 739 -6.00 -3.60 38.64
CA LEU A 739 -6.42 -4.69 37.76
C LEU A 739 -5.50 -5.90 37.88
N HIS A 740 -4.19 -5.71 37.99
CA HIS A 740 -3.25 -6.80 38.25
C HIS A 740 -3.46 -7.43 39.64
N ASP A 741 -3.73 -6.62 40.68
CA ASP A 741 -4.04 -7.11 42.02
C ASP A 741 -5.29 -7.99 42.00
N SER A 742 -6.36 -7.52 41.35
CA SER A 742 -7.62 -8.27 41.21
C SER A 742 -7.47 -9.62 40.51
N LYS A 743 -6.43 -9.77 39.67
CA LYS A 743 -6.07 -10.98 38.94
C LYS A 743 -5.07 -11.87 39.68
N GLY A 744 -4.55 -11.42 40.82
CA GLY A 744 -3.52 -12.11 41.61
C GLY A 744 -2.11 -11.99 41.04
N ASP A 745 -1.87 -11.07 40.10
CA ASP A 745 -0.52 -10.76 39.58
C ASP A 745 0.15 -9.73 40.50
N TYR A 746 0.49 -10.18 41.71
CA TYR A 746 0.98 -9.31 42.76
C TYR A 746 2.35 -8.69 42.46
N GLU A 747 3.17 -9.30 41.61
CA GLU A 747 4.47 -8.71 41.23
C GLU A 747 4.26 -7.47 40.35
N LYS A 748 3.38 -7.55 39.34
CA LYS A 748 3.04 -6.39 38.51
C LYS A 748 2.23 -5.35 39.28
N ALA A 749 1.27 -5.77 40.11
CA ALA A 749 0.50 -4.85 40.92
C ALA A 749 1.41 -4.03 41.85
N LEU A 750 2.36 -4.69 42.51
CA LEU A 750 3.37 -4.03 43.35
C LEU A 750 4.21 -3.02 42.55
N HIS A 751 4.64 -3.39 41.33
CA HIS A 751 5.38 -2.48 40.44
C HIS A 751 4.59 -1.20 40.15
N TYR A 752 3.35 -1.33 39.70
CA TYR A 752 2.51 -0.19 39.35
C TYR A 752 2.15 0.68 40.55
N TYR A 753 1.86 0.08 41.71
CA TYR A 753 1.62 0.86 42.92
C TYR A 753 2.85 1.67 43.37
N HIS A 754 4.08 1.17 43.17
CA HIS A 754 5.28 1.97 43.40
C HIS A 754 5.38 3.15 42.43
N GLN A 755 5.12 2.94 41.14
CA GLN A 755 5.16 4.02 40.15
C GLN A 755 4.14 5.11 40.47
N ASP A 756 2.90 4.71 40.79
CA ASP A 756 1.84 5.64 41.19
C ASP A 756 2.16 6.36 42.51
N TYR A 757 2.72 5.64 43.49
CA TYR A 757 3.16 6.22 44.76
C TYR A 757 4.22 7.32 44.56
N GLU A 758 5.21 7.09 43.70
CA GLU A 758 6.23 8.08 43.35
C GLU A 758 5.63 9.27 42.58
N ALA A 759 4.55 9.05 41.82
CA ALA A 759 3.77 10.10 41.17
C ALA A 759 2.83 10.87 42.13
N GLY A 760 2.74 10.46 43.40
CA GLY A 760 1.95 11.14 44.43
C GLY A 760 0.63 10.45 44.81
N GLY A 761 0.34 9.26 44.27
CA GLY A 761 -0.90 8.53 44.51
C GLY A 761 -1.10 8.14 45.98
N ASP A 762 -2.25 8.50 46.54
CA ASP A 762 -2.65 8.25 47.93
C ASP A 762 -3.17 6.83 48.13
N ILE A 763 -4.03 6.36 47.22
CA ILE A 763 -4.57 4.99 47.20
C ILE A 763 -3.46 3.96 47.02
N SER A 764 -2.49 4.22 46.15
CA SER A 764 -1.33 3.34 45.97
C SER A 764 -0.41 3.31 47.19
N ALA A 765 -0.26 4.42 47.93
CA ALA A 765 0.44 4.39 49.22
C ALA A 765 -0.24 3.41 50.20
N TYR A 766 -1.58 3.44 50.26
CA TYR A 766 -2.34 2.50 51.08
C TYR A 766 -2.17 1.05 50.60
N ASN A 767 -2.27 0.80 49.29
CA ASN A 767 -2.14 -0.55 48.72
C ASN A 767 -0.73 -1.12 48.92
N LEU A 768 0.33 -0.31 48.82
CA LEU A 768 1.70 -0.72 49.17
C LEU A 768 1.78 -1.16 50.64
N GLY A 769 1.11 -0.44 51.55
CA GLY A 769 0.99 -0.82 52.95
C GLY A 769 0.39 -2.22 53.12
N ILE A 770 -0.71 -2.51 52.42
CA ILE A 770 -1.36 -3.83 52.40
C ILE A 770 -0.43 -4.91 51.84
N PHE A 771 0.27 -4.62 50.73
CA PHE A 771 1.15 -5.58 50.06
C PHE A 771 2.33 -5.98 50.95
N TYR A 772 2.99 -5.00 51.60
CA TYR A 772 4.09 -5.30 52.53
C TYR A 772 3.61 -5.96 53.83
N TYR A 773 2.40 -5.64 54.32
CA TYR A 773 1.85 -6.28 55.51
C TYR A 773 1.55 -7.77 55.27
N ASN A 774 1.05 -8.12 54.09
CA ASN A 774 0.67 -9.49 53.73
C ASN A 774 1.77 -10.28 53.00
N GLY A 775 2.77 -9.60 52.45
CA GLY A 775 3.81 -10.23 51.62
C GLY A 775 3.32 -10.59 50.21
N TYR A 776 2.51 -9.74 49.59
CA TYR A 776 2.05 -9.92 48.21
C TYR A 776 3.10 -9.41 47.23
N GLY A 777 3.58 -10.27 46.32
CA GLY A 777 4.63 -9.93 45.36
C GLY A 777 6.00 -9.59 45.98
N THR A 778 6.12 -9.69 47.32
CA THR A 778 7.32 -9.34 48.08
C THR A 778 7.36 -10.07 49.42
N ALA A 779 8.48 -10.03 50.13
CA ALA A 779 8.54 -10.56 51.50
C ALA A 779 7.74 -9.67 52.46
N LYS A 780 6.98 -10.28 53.39
CA LYS A 780 6.29 -9.57 54.45
C LYS A 780 7.27 -8.65 55.22
N ASN A 781 6.94 -7.37 55.30
CA ASN A 781 7.76 -6.33 55.94
C ASN A 781 6.85 -5.33 56.66
N ILE A 782 6.71 -5.49 57.98
CA ILE A 782 5.79 -4.69 58.79
C ILE A 782 6.28 -3.23 58.92
N ASP A 783 7.59 -2.99 58.99
CA ASP A 783 8.15 -1.63 59.04
C ASP A 783 7.83 -0.85 57.75
N ALA A 784 7.98 -1.49 56.59
CA ALA A 784 7.60 -0.91 55.30
C ALA A 784 6.09 -0.65 55.24
N ALA A 785 5.27 -1.61 55.69
CA ALA A 785 3.82 -1.45 55.73
C ALA A 785 3.38 -0.22 56.56
N ILE A 786 3.92 -0.08 57.78
CA ILE A 786 3.65 1.08 58.65
C ILE A 786 4.08 2.38 57.96
N THR A 787 5.24 2.38 57.29
CA THR A 787 5.75 3.54 56.55
C THR A 787 4.77 3.99 55.45
N TYR A 788 4.31 3.04 54.62
CA TYR A 788 3.37 3.33 53.54
C TYR A 788 1.99 3.74 54.03
N PHE A 789 1.49 3.15 55.12
CA PHE A 789 0.24 3.60 55.73
C PHE A 789 0.33 5.02 56.28
N HIS A 790 1.45 5.41 56.90
CA HIS A 790 1.66 6.80 57.30
C HIS A 790 1.73 7.74 56.10
N ALA A 791 2.39 7.34 55.00
CA ALA A 791 2.42 8.13 53.78
C ALA A 791 1.01 8.29 53.17
N ALA A 792 0.16 7.26 53.23
CA ALA A 792 -1.23 7.37 52.81
C ALA A 792 -2.01 8.38 53.66
N LEU A 793 -1.79 8.42 54.98
CA LEU A 793 -2.39 9.43 55.87
C LEU A 793 -1.89 10.85 55.58
N GLU A 794 -0.61 11.02 55.26
CA GLU A 794 -0.05 12.31 54.84
C GLU A 794 -0.63 12.82 53.52
N ARG A 795 -1.20 11.91 52.72
CA ARG A 795 -1.92 12.18 51.47
C ARG A 795 -3.44 12.12 51.63
N ASP A 796 -3.94 12.32 52.86
CA ASP A 796 -5.36 12.40 53.19
C ASP A 796 -6.19 11.13 52.88
N TYR A 797 -5.58 9.93 52.93
CA TYR A 797 -6.27 8.65 52.78
C TYR A 797 -6.52 7.96 54.14
N PRO A 798 -7.64 8.22 54.83
CA PRO A 798 -7.84 7.86 56.24
C PRO A 798 -8.01 6.36 56.50
N HIS A 799 -8.28 5.53 55.49
CA HIS A 799 -8.44 4.08 55.66
C HIS A 799 -7.17 3.41 56.23
N ALA A 800 -6.01 4.01 56.03
CA ALA A 800 -4.76 3.56 56.63
C ALA A 800 -4.78 3.55 58.18
N HIS A 801 -5.64 4.34 58.83
CA HIS A 801 -5.83 4.27 60.29
C HIS A 801 -6.31 2.89 60.75
N ILE A 802 -7.20 2.25 60.00
CA ILE A 802 -7.73 0.92 60.35
C ILE A 802 -6.60 -0.11 60.32
N GLU A 803 -5.76 -0.08 59.29
CA GLU A 803 -4.66 -1.04 59.15
C GLU A 803 -3.55 -0.80 60.18
N LEU A 804 -3.23 0.45 60.50
CA LEU A 804 -2.29 0.77 61.59
C LEU A 804 -2.82 0.27 62.94
N ALA A 805 -4.12 0.42 63.22
CA ALA A 805 -4.73 -0.13 64.43
C ALA A 805 -4.67 -1.67 64.45
N ARG A 806 -4.88 -2.35 63.30
CA ARG A 806 -4.72 -3.81 63.18
C ARG A 806 -3.29 -4.26 63.48
N ILE A 807 -2.29 -3.57 62.94
CA ILE A 807 -0.88 -3.87 63.18
C ILE A 807 -0.54 -3.70 64.65
N TYR A 808 -0.83 -2.54 65.25
CA TYR A 808 -0.51 -2.24 66.65
C TYR A 808 -1.27 -3.10 67.66
N ARG A 809 -2.34 -3.79 67.25
CA ARG A 809 -3.05 -4.75 68.09
C ARG A 809 -2.49 -6.16 67.97
N ASN A 810 -2.21 -6.61 66.75
CA ASN A 810 -2.01 -8.03 66.47
C ASN A 810 -0.53 -8.42 66.29
N GLU A 811 0.35 -7.50 65.89
CA GLU A 811 1.77 -7.79 65.66
C GLU A 811 2.56 -7.59 66.96
N ALA A 812 2.97 -8.69 67.60
CA ALA A 812 3.56 -8.67 68.95
C ALA A 812 4.79 -7.75 69.11
N GLN A 813 5.56 -7.53 68.04
CA GLN A 813 6.72 -6.64 68.04
C GLN A 813 6.34 -5.15 68.10
N TYR A 814 5.14 -4.80 67.63
CA TYR A 814 4.65 -3.42 67.49
C TYR A 814 3.46 -3.14 68.42
N ALA A 815 3.13 -4.06 69.34
CA ALA A 815 1.93 -3.95 70.16
C ALA A 815 1.89 -2.66 71.00
N ASP A 816 0.91 -1.78 70.76
CA ASP A 816 0.72 -0.51 71.46
C ASP A 816 -0.77 -0.10 71.50
N GLU A 817 -1.43 -0.40 72.62
CA GLU A 817 -2.86 -0.10 72.84
C GLU A 817 -3.20 1.40 72.76
N LEU A 818 -2.25 2.29 73.06
CA LEU A 818 -2.50 3.73 72.99
C LEU A 818 -2.53 4.20 71.54
N LEU A 819 -1.67 3.64 70.69
CA LEU A 819 -1.71 3.87 69.24
C LEU A 819 -2.94 3.22 68.61
N VAL A 820 -3.32 2.00 69.03
CA VAL A 820 -4.56 1.36 68.58
C VAL A 820 -5.76 2.28 68.82
N LYS A 821 -5.95 2.75 70.05
CA LYS A 821 -7.05 3.66 70.40
C LYS A 821 -7.00 4.97 69.60
N LYS A 822 -5.80 5.57 69.47
CA LYS A 822 -5.61 6.80 68.69
C LYS A 822 -6.05 6.61 67.24
N HIS A 823 -5.60 5.55 66.57
CA HIS A 823 -5.92 5.32 65.17
C HIS A 823 -7.42 4.99 64.97
N ILE A 824 -8.06 4.28 65.90
CA ILE A 824 -9.52 4.08 65.88
C ILE A 824 -10.25 5.41 66.00
N GLU A 825 -9.88 6.28 66.95
CA GLU A 825 -10.52 7.60 67.12
C GLU A 825 -10.37 8.49 65.87
N GLU A 826 -9.23 8.45 65.19
CA GLU A 826 -9.03 9.20 63.94
C GLU A 826 -9.82 8.59 62.76
N ALA A 827 -9.93 7.27 62.66
CA ALA A 827 -10.79 6.61 61.67
C ALA A 827 -12.27 6.97 61.86
N GLU A 828 -12.76 7.00 63.11
CA GLU A 828 -14.12 7.44 63.44
C GLU A 828 -14.36 8.92 63.08
N LYS A 829 -13.39 9.80 63.35
CA LYS A 829 -13.46 11.22 62.94
C LYS A 829 -13.52 11.39 61.43
N ALA A 830 -12.83 10.52 60.69
CA ALA A 830 -12.89 10.46 59.23
C ALA A 830 -14.18 9.83 58.70
N GLY A 831 -15.07 9.35 59.58
CA GLY A 831 -16.37 8.77 59.22
C GLY A 831 -16.30 7.32 58.74
N LEU A 832 -15.22 6.60 59.06
CA LEU A 832 -15.04 5.21 58.67
C LEU A 832 -15.72 4.24 59.64
N ASP A 833 -16.27 3.15 59.12
CA ASP A 833 -16.81 2.05 59.93
C ASP A 833 -15.66 1.25 60.56
N ILE A 834 -15.68 1.13 61.89
CA ILE A 834 -14.65 0.40 62.63
C ILE A 834 -14.95 -1.11 62.60
N PRO A 835 -14.03 -1.95 62.09
CA PRO A 835 -14.23 -3.40 62.07
C PRO A 835 -14.47 -3.98 63.46
N GLU A 836 -15.32 -5.01 63.57
CA GLU A 836 -15.70 -5.61 64.87
C GLU A 836 -14.49 -6.11 65.67
N GLU A 837 -13.45 -6.61 64.99
CA GLU A 837 -12.20 -7.04 65.62
C GLU A 837 -11.39 -5.90 66.25
N LEU A 838 -11.64 -4.65 65.82
CA LEU A 838 -11.07 -3.43 66.37
C LEU A 838 -11.97 -2.78 67.43
N ALA A 839 -13.29 -2.98 67.34
CA ALA A 839 -14.31 -2.39 68.19
C ALA A 839 -14.34 -2.88 69.66
N GLN A 840 -13.61 -3.96 70.00
CA GLN A 840 -13.51 -4.46 71.38
C GLN A 840 -12.18 -4.12 72.04
N SER A 841 -12.18 -3.09 72.89
CA SER A 841 -11.42 -3.03 74.16
C SER A 841 -12.04 -1.98 75.09
#